data_AF-A0A2B4RSL8-F1
#
_entry.id   AF-A0A2B4RSL8-F1
#
_cell.length_a   1.000
_cell.length_b   1.000
_cell.length_c   1.000
_cell.angle_alpha   90.00
_cell.angle_beta   90.00
_cell.angle_gamma   90.00
#
_symmetry.space_group_name_H-M   'P 1'
#
loop_
_entity.id
_entity.type
_entity.pdbx_description
1 polymer ?
#
loop_
_entity_poly.entity_id
_entity_poly.type
_entity_poly.pdbx_seq_one_letter_code
_entity_poly.pdbx_strand_id
1 'polypeptide(L)'
;MSRKKVAGIILLLTGITLIALGLVIGFVAPNIVQEKVEESTCVNSKDSSGYKRLEKPSHFVTRVYYWNITNKKGFLYGREKPQLSERGPYVYSMTTKEIDVKFGKGTITSKSFQQAKFNKTLTEKECPTCRESDKLTILNVGYLGVMKRVGSAWEFSFAFIPMVMNILFQRLRATTHLNKTSLLLEMGKTRNQLPLKSPYYPAFGSWLSTVPKFAPLRKNYTITEMNGLYGALMDPSKFGPFDNLTLLKRCLSGKVTEDCGLALNLFALQKGLNLAAVWSVRNILCPNKGACFPVLCFSCSSPSIKFRAVGEFIKELSKYVLWYLDDNNCGLTTTRSQDELSHGYVMKLPLPGHPSGVDVPGPINSDISEKEAKLAGKNSTLYTCESDERFSYAAINGKSQVNKDFYPNASSDQLKVRGYGYQYPGAKHLKACSANNTPSAKKYEYFVSSFRMAVPITYDRDVTIAGIPMNRYVISESAVEVNNMTVFTKGIFDVSRFLKGPIYASLPGFLYGEEPLFEDLGFPAPDVQKYGSYFSIEPISGIAMQLKLRFQLNGKIIPNSSLSPYYPETKNVSFTDKLIPILWTETEASIDAVTAKEFRSKVLGSLRCLCGLFVALPVIGGIFVIMGVVLIVLGARKTEKYERLI
;
A
#
# COMPACT_ATOMS: atom_id res chain seq x y z
N MET A 1 54.25 -39.62 55.25
CA MET A 1 52.79 -39.55 54.98
C MET A 1 52.34 -40.80 54.23
N SER A 2 51.23 -41.46 54.60
CA SER A 2 50.72 -42.64 53.88
C SER A 2 50.40 -42.31 52.41
N ARG A 3 50.77 -43.18 51.44
CA ARG A 3 50.43 -43.00 50.02
C ARG A 3 48.93 -42.74 49.79
N LYS A 4 48.06 -43.32 50.64
CA LYS A 4 46.61 -43.10 50.62
C LYS A 4 46.21 -41.68 51.06
N LYS A 5 46.93 -41.08 52.03
CA LYS A 5 46.71 -39.69 52.45
C LYS A 5 47.10 -38.71 51.33
N VAL A 6 48.25 -38.92 50.67
CA VAL A 6 48.69 -38.06 49.55
C VAL A 6 47.67 -38.10 48.41
N ALA A 7 47.25 -39.30 47.98
CA ALA A 7 46.24 -39.47 46.94
C ALA A 7 44.89 -38.82 47.32
N GLY A 8 44.47 -38.95 48.58
CA GLY A 8 43.25 -38.32 49.08
C GLY A 8 43.29 -36.79 49.06
N ILE A 9 44.43 -36.17 49.41
CA ILE A 9 44.61 -34.71 49.32
C ILE A 9 44.56 -34.24 47.87
N ILE A 10 45.21 -34.95 46.95
CA ILE A 10 45.17 -34.62 45.52
C ILE A 10 43.73 -34.66 44.99
N LEU A 11 42.97 -35.72 45.29
CA LEU A 11 41.56 -35.85 44.88
C LEU A 11 40.65 -34.78 45.48
N LEU A 12 40.89 -34.39 46.73
CA LEU A 12 40.14 -33.33 47.37
C LEU A 12 40.41 -31.97 46.71
N LEU A 13 41.67 -31.64 46.43
CA LEU A 13 42.04 -30.41 45.74
C LEU A 13 41.51 -30.36 44.30
N THR A 14 41.60 -31.46 43.55
CA THR A 14 41.03 -31.53 42.19
C THR A 14 39.51 -31.45 42.21
N GLY A 15 38.85 -32.05 43.21
CA GLY A 15 37.41 -31.96 43.37
C GLY A 15 36.93 -30.52 43.61
N ILE A 16 37.62 -29.79 44.50
CA ILE A 16 37.31 -28.38 44.79
C ILE A 16 37.54 -27.50 43.55
N THR A 17 38.64 -27.71 42.80
CA THR A 17 38.90 -26.92 41.59
C THR A 17 37.88 -27.18 40.49
N LEU A 18 37.42 -28.42 40.31
CA LEU A 18 36.34 -28.74 39.35
C LEU A 18 35.01 -28.07 39.72
N ILE A 19 34.64 -28.06 41.01
CA ILE A 19 33.45 -27.34 41.48
C ILE A 19 33.58 -25.84 41.22
N ALA A 20 34.71 -25.24 41.58
CA ALA A 20 34.97 -23.82 41.35
C ALA A 20 34.92 -23.48 39.85
N LEU A 21 35.55 -24.28 39.00
CA LEU A 21 35.55 -24.11 37.55
C LEU A 21 34.14 -24.21 36.97
N GLY A 22 33.36 -25.20 37.40
CA GLY A 22 31.96 -25.35 37.02
C GLY A 22 31.16 -24.09 37.34
N LEU A 23 31.24 -23.59 38.58
CA LEU A 23 30.57 -22.37 39.00
C LEU A 23 30.99 -21.15 38.15
N VAL A 24 32.29 -20.95 37.94
CA VAL A 24 32.80 -19.85 37.10
C VAL A 24 32.24 -19.92 35.68
N ILE A 25 32.22 -21.11 35.06
CA ILE A 25 31.64 -21.31 33.73
C ILE A 25 30.15 -20.94 33.73
N GLY A 26 29.40 -21.35 34.76
CA GLY A 26 27.98 -21.04 34.90
C GLY A 26 27.65 -19.55 35.00
N PHE A 27 28.52 -18.76 35.66
CA PHE A 27 28.31 -17.32 35.83
C PHE A 27 28.87 -16.48 34.68
N VAL A 28 30.05 -16.83 34.14
CA VAL A 28 30.74 -16.01 33.15
C VAL A 28 30.32 -16.35 31.73
N ALA A 29 30.17 -17.63 31.40
CA ALA A 29 29.98 -18.04 30.01
C ALA A 29 28.64 -17.59 29.39
N PRO A 30 27.51 -17.49 30.11
CA PRO A 30 26.29 -16.89 29.57
C PRO A 30 26.49 -15.44 29.11
N ASN A 31 27.30 -14.66 29.83
CA ASN A 31 27.61 -13.28 29.44
C ASN A 31 28.44 -13.23 28.15
N ILE A 32 29.38 -14.16 27.96
CA ILE A 32 30.16 -14.26 26.71
C ILE A 32 29.25 -14.59 25.53
N VAL A 33 28.28 -15.50 25.71
CA VAL A 33 27.31 -15.82 24.65
C VAL A 33 26.43 -14.61 24.35
N GLN A 34 25.95 -13.92 25.38
CA GLN A 34 25.16 -12.70 25.24
C GLN A 34 25.93 -11.64 24.45
N GLU A 35 27.18 -11.37 24.81
CA GLU A 35 28.05 -10.41 24.12
C GLU A 35 28.23 -10.76 22.64
N LYS A 36 28.43 -12.04 22.31
CA LYS A 36 28.52 -12.50 20.91
C LYS A 36 27.20 -12.31 20.15
N VAL A 37 26.06 -12.54 20.79
CA VAL A 37 24.75 -12.28 20.17
C VAL A 37 24.57 -10.78 19.93
N GLU A 38 24.92 -9.94 20.91
CA GLU A 38 24.89 -8.49 20.76
C GLU A 38 25.81 -8.01 19.64
N GLU A 39 27.05 -8.49 19.56
CA GLU A 39 27.99 -8.15 18.48
C GLU A 39 27.43 -8.52 17.09
N SER A 40 26.73 -9.66 16.99
CA SER A 40 26.12 -10.13 15.74
C SER A 40 24.86 -9.37 15.31
N THR A 41 24.18 -8.71 16.25
CA THR A 41 22.91 -8.01 16.01
C THR A 41 23.09 -6.50 15.90
N CYS A 42 24.03 -5.93 16.67
CA CYS A 42 24.27 -4.49 16.73
C CYS A 42 24.95 -3.95 15.48
N VAL A 43 24.41 -2.84 14.98
CA VAL A 43 24.89 -2.14 13.79
C VAL A 43 25.33 -0.73 14.20
N ASN A 44 26.48 -0.62 14.88
CA ASN A 44 26.98 0.66 15.39
C ASN A 44 27.99 1.33 14.43
N SER A 45 28.67 0.53 13.59
CA SER A 45 29.67 1.02 12.63
C SER A 45 29.78 0.08 11.42
N LYS A 46 30.55 0.48 10.39
CA LYS A 46 30.81 -0.36 9.21
C LYS A 46 31.60 -1.64 9.54
N ASP A 47 32.39 -1.64 10.60
CA ASP A 47 33.20 -2.80 10.98
C ASP A 47 32.40 -3.83 11.79
N SER A 48 31.25 -3.44 12.32
CA SER A 48 30.39 -4.30 13.15
C SER A 48 29.91 -5.53 12.39
N SER A 49 29.88 -6.68 13.09
CA SER A 49 29.37 -7.94 12.54
C SER A 49 27.91 -7.82 12.10
N GLY A 50 27.10 -7.04 12.83
CA GLY A 50 25.73 -6.71 12.42
C GLY A 50 25.65 -5.94 11.10
N TYR A 51 26.56 -5.00 10.81
CA TYR A 51 26.59 -4.30 9.52
C TYR A 51 26.92 -5.24 8.35
N LYS A 52 27.87 -6.17 8.53
CA LYS A 52 28.19 -7.18 7.51
C LYS A 52 26.98 -8.07 7.16
N ARG A 53 26.06 -8.27 8.11
CA ARG A 53 24.77 -8.93 7.86
C ARG A 53 23.79 -8.01 7.13
N LEU A 54 23.67 -6.75 7.56
CA LEU A 54 22.78 -5.75 6.97
C LEU A 54 23.13 -5.44 5.50
N GLU A 55 24.42 -5.42 5.16
CA GLU A 55 24.93 -5.15 3.81
C GLU A 55 24.59 -6.27 2.82
N LYS A 56 24.39 -7.50 3.31
CA LYS A 56 23.99 -8.62 2.48
C LYS A 56 22.52 -8.45 2.04
N PRO A 57 22.22 -8.70 0.75
CA PRO A 57 20.83 -8.72 0.29
C PRO A 57 19.99 -9.71 1.10
N SER A 58 18.79 -9.28 1.46
CA SER A 58 17.79 -10.13 2.11
C SER A 58 16.74 -10.56 1.09
N HIS A 59 16.28 -11.80 1.20
CA HIS A 59 15.28 -12.37 0.31
C HIS A 59 13.99 -12.70 1.07
N PHE A 60 12.86 -12.40 0.45
CA PHE A 60 11.54 -12.73 0.96
C PHE A 60 10.57 -12.96 -0.20
N VAL A 61 9.40 -13.51 0.10
CA VAL A 61 8.36 -13.77 -0.90
C VAL A 61 7.19 -12.83 -0.65
N THR A 62 6.67 -12.20 -1.70
CA THR A 62 5.41 -11.46 -1.64
C THR A 62 4.38 -12.13 -2.54
N ARG A 63 3.21 -12.42 -1.98
CA ARG A 63 2.05 -12.90 -2.72
C ARG A 63 1.04 -11.78 -2.86
N VAL A 64 0.44 -11.66 -4.03
CA VAL A 64 -0.63 -10.69 -4.30
C VAL A 64 -1.90 -11.45 -4.66
N TYR A 65 -3.02 -11.03 -4.08
CA TYR A 65 -4.35 -11.53 -4.35
C TYR A 65 -5.24 -10.36 -4.73
N TYR A 66 -6.05 -10.53 -5.76
CA TYR A 66 -6.97 -9.51 -6.24
C TYR A 66 -8.41 -9.92 -5.99
N TRP A 67 -9.26 -8.96 -5.65
CA TRP A 67 -10.71 -9.14 -5.60
C TRP A 67 -11.28 -8.76 -6.97
N ASN A 68 -11.43 -9.77 -7.83
CA ASN A 68 -11.91 -9.59 -9.20
C ASN A 68 -13.43 -9.35 -9.21
N ILE A 69 -13.86 -8.23 -9.80
CA ILE A 69 -15.27 -7.89 -10.00
C ILE A 69 -15.81 -8.68 -11.19
N THR A 70 -16.67 -9.67 -10.92
CA THR A 70 -17.20 -10.58 -11.94
C THR A 70 -18.43 -10.00 -12.66
N ASN A 71 -19.25 -9.20 -11.97
CA ASN A 71 -20.48 -8.61 -12.49
C ASN A 71 -20.35 -7.12 -12.86
N LYS A 72 -19.23 -6.70 -13.48
CA LYS A 72 -18.92 -5.29 -13.82
C LYS A 72 -20.12 -4.49 -14.35
N LYS A 73 -20.87 -5.04 -15.31
CA LYS A 73 -22.03 -4.37 -15.93
C LYS A 73 -23.19 -4.19 -14.93
N GLY A 74 -23.56 -5.25 -14.23
CA GLY A 74 -24.61 -5.21 -13.21
C GLY A 74 -24.25 -4.28 -12.04
N PHE A 75 -22.99 -4.31 -11.62
CA PHE A 75 -22.47 -3.42 -10.58
C PHE A 75 -22.48 -1.94 -10.98
N LEU A 76 -21.99 -1.60 -12.18
CA LEU A 76 -21.91 -0.20 -12.62
C LEU A 76 -23.24 0.37 -13.08
N TYR A 77 -24.13 -0.46 -13.64
CA TYR A 77 -25.29 0.00 -14.39
C TYR A 77 -26.63 -0.59 -13.90
N GLY A 78 -26.61 -1.70 -13.18
CA GLY A 78 -27.78 -2.49 -12.80
C GLY A 78 -28.21 -2.38 -11.35
N ARG A 79 -27.57 -1.52 -10.52
CA ARG A 79 -27.79 -1.44 -9.06
C ARG A 79 -27.44 -2.70 -8.29
N GLU A 80 -26.76 -3.65 -8.92
CA GLU A 80 -26.29 -4.85 -8.24
C GLU A 80 -25.14 -4.51 -7.30
N LYS A 81 -25.03 -5.27 -6.21
CA LYS A 81 -23.83 -5.24 -5.37
C LYS A 81 -22.64 -5.81 -6.17
N PRO A 82 -21.40 -5.35 -5.91
CA PRO A 82 -20.23 -5.94 -6.56
C PRO A 82 -20.08 -7.40 -6.12
N GLN A 83 -20.02 -8.31 -7.08
CA GLN A 83 -19.65 -9.70 -6.86
C GLN A 83 -18.15 -9.82 -7.03
N LEU A 84 -17.48 -10.27 -5.96
CA LEU A 84 -16.03 -10.32 -5.87
C LEU A 84 -15.57 -11.77 -5.79
N SER A 85 -14.59 -12.12 -6.62
CA SER A 85 -13.89 -13.39 -6.57
C SER A 85 -12.42 -13.15 -6.24
N GLU A 86 -11.93 -13.77 -5.17
CA GLU A 86 -10.50 -13.76 -4.85
C GLU A 86 -9.73 -14.48 -5.96
N ARG A 87 -8.62 -13.88 -6.42
CA ARG A 87 -7.76 -14.44 -7.46
C ARG A 87 -6.29 -14.27 -7.09
N GLY A 88 -5.57 -15.38 -7.02
CA GLY A 88 -4.17 -15.45 -6.62
C GLY A 88 -3.86 -16.80 -5.96
N PRO A 89 -2.67 -16.96 -5.35
CA PRO A 89 -1.62 -15.95 -5.25
C PRO A 89 -0.84 -15.75 -6.55
N TYR A 90 -0.46 -14.51 -6.84
CA TYR A 90 0.60 -14.17 -7.78
C TYR A 90 1.87 -13.92 -6.98
N VAL A 91 2.89 -14.75 -7.19
CA VAL A 91 4.03 -14.86 -6.28
C VAL A 91 5.26 -14.16 -6.84
N TYR A 92 5.88 -13.29 -6.04
CA TYR A 92 7.08 -12.55 -6.37
C TYR A 92 8.20 -12.88 -5.39
N SER A 93 9.36 -13.25 -5.93
CA SER A 93 10.60 -13.34 -5.17
C SER A 93 11.21 -11.94 -5.06
N MET A 94 11.34 -11.44 -3.85
CA MET A 94 11.83 -10.10 -3.55
C MET A 94 13.27 -10.16 -3.05
N THR A 95 14.09 -9.23 -3.51
CA THR A 95 15.45 -8.99 -3.00
C THR A 95 15.55 -7.55 -2.52
N THR A 96 15.94 -7.34 -1.27
CA THR A 96 16.15 -6.01 -0.69
C THR A 96 17.58 -5.83 -0.22
N LYS A 97 18.12 -4.62 -0.35
CA LYS A 97 19.46 -4.26 0.09
C LYS A 97 19.48 -2.84 0.63
N GLU A 98 20.13 -2.65 1.78
CA GLU A 98 20.38 -1.30 2.30
C GLU A 98 21.56 -0.65 1.55
N ILE A 99 21.37 0.58 1.10
CA ILE A 99 22.31 1.37 0.30
C ILE A 99 22.45 2.79 0.88
N ASP A 100 23.55 3.48 0.54
CA ASP A 100 23.89 4.83 1.05
C ASP A 100 23.87 4.92 2.58
N VAL A 101 24.41 3.90 3.25
CA VAL A 101 24.40 3.80 4.72
C VAL A 101 25.33 4.84 5.36
N LYS A 102 24.78 5.58 6.34
CA LYS A 102 25.45 6.62 7.11
C LYS A 102 25.20 6.42 8.60
N PHE A 103 26.26 6.52 9.39
CA PHE A 103 26.19 6.42 10.85
C PHE A 103 26.14 7.83 11.47
N GLY A 104 25.25 8.01 12.43
CA GLY A 104 25.16 9.17 13.30
C GLY A 104 25.32 8.75 14.77
N LYS A 105 25.19 9.69 15.70
CA LYS A 105 25.27 9.40 17.15
C LYS A 105 24.07 8.52 17.56
N GLY A 106 24.31 7.23 17.81
CA GLY A 106 23.25 6.28 18.18
C GLY A 106 22.21 5.97 17.10
N THR A 107 22.48 6.32 15.83
CA THR A 107 21.53 6.11 14.72
C THR A 107 22.22 5.65 13.44
N ILE A 108 21.52 4.86 12.64
CA ILE A 108 21.93 4.46 11.29
C ILE A 108 20.88 4.96 10.30
N THR A 109 21.31 5.63 9.23
CA THR A 109 20.45 6.10 8.14
C THR A 109 20.83 5.39 6.85
N SER A 110 19.83 4.88 6.13
CA SER A 110 20.02 4.15 4.88
C SER A 110 18.87 4.40 3.92
N LYS A 111 19.04 3.99 2.66
CA LYS A 111 17.99 3.84 1.67
C LYS A 111 17.82 2.35 1.36
N SER A 112 16.60 1.92 1.05
CA SER A 112 16.32 0.54 0.62
C SER A 112 16.28 0.48 -0.91
N PHE A 113 17.05 -0.44 -1.49
CA PHE A 113 16.91 -0.90 -2.88
C PHE A 113 16.09 -2.18 -2.88
N GLN A 114 15.06 -2.27 -3.72
CA GLN A 114 14.20 -3.44 -3.85
C GLN A 114 14.12 -3.93 -5.29
N GLN A 115 14.18 -5.23 -5.50
CA GLN A 115 13.96 -5.85 -6.79
C GLN A 115 12.94 -6.98 -6.65
N ALA A 116 11.94 -6.97 -7.52
CA ALA A 116 10.92 -8.01 -7.59
C ALA A 116 11.11 -8.87 -8.85
N LYS A 117 10.99 -10.19 -8.70
CA LYS A 117 10.95 -11.13 -9.82
C LYS A 117 9.73 -12.02 -9.69
N PHE A 118 8.88 -12.05 -10.71
CA PHE A 118 7.75 -12.97 -10.72
C PHE A 118 8.23 -14.43 -10.68
N ASN A 119 7.66 -15.20 -9.76
CA ASN A 119 7.98 -16.60 -9.55
C ASN A 119 6.86 -17.46 -10.14
N LYS A 120 6.98 -17.74 -11.44
CA LYS A 120 6.02 -18.54 -12.21
C LYS A 120 5.80 -19.93 -11.61
N THR A 121 6.88 -20.63 -11.26
CA THR A 121 6.81 -21.99 -10.71
C THR A 121 6.04 -22.04 -9.40
N LEU A 122 6.30 -21.09 -8.49
CA LEU A 122 5.60 -21.06 -7.21
C LEU A 122 4.14 -20.60 -7.36
N THR A 123 3.88 -19.65 -8.27
CA THR A 123 2.53 -19.23 -8.63
C THR A 123 1.71 -20.39 -9.18
N GLU A 124 2.23 -21.15 -10.14
CA GLU A 124 1.54 -22.31 -10.72
C GLU A 124 1.34 -23.44 -9.71
N LYS A 125 2.25 -23.60 -8.74
CA LYS A 125 2.12 -24.58 -7.67
C LYS A 125 0.98 -24.24 -6.70
N GLU A 126 0.87 -22.97 -6.32
CA GLU A 126 -0.13 -22.51 -5.34
C GLU A 126 -1.48 -22.15 -6.00
N CYS A 127 -1.47 -21.70 -7.24
CA CYS A 127 -2.63 -21.45 -8.09
C CYS A 127 -2.36 -21.92 -9.54
N PRO A 128 -2.71 -23.19 -9.87
CA PRO A 128 -2.43 -23.78 -11.20
C PRO A 128 -3.06 -23.03 -12.38
N THR A 129 -4.11 -22.26 -12.13
CA THR A 129 -4.81 -21.49 -13.16
C THR A 129 -4.31 -20.05 -13.27
N CYS A 130 -3.47 -19.55 -12.36
CA CYS A 130 -3.03 -18.16 -12.31
C CYS A 130 -1.86 -17.86 -13.26
N ARG A 131 -1.94 -16.75 -14.01
CA ARG A 131 -0.91 -16.28 -14.96
C ARG A 131 -0.73 -14.76 -14.87
N GLU A 132 0.45 -14.24 -15.19
CA GLU A 132 0.69 -12.78 -15.27
C GLU A 132 -0.18 -12.07 -16.32
N SER A 133 -0.59 -12.83 -17.34
CA SER A 133 -1.48 -12.37 -18.40
C SER A 133 -2.96 -12.32 -17.99
N ASP A 134 -3.32 -12.82 -16.80
CA ASP A 134 -4.70 -12.84 -16.31
C ASP A 134 -5.29 -11.43 -16.34
N LYS A 135 -6.46 -11.28 -16.98
CA LYS A 135 -7.18 -10.00 -17.02
C LYS A 135 -8.12 -9.91 -15.83
N LEU A 136 -7.88 -8.93 -14.97
CA LEU A 136 -8.63 -8.73 -13.73
C LEU A 136 -9.34 -7.37 -13.78
N THR A 137 -10.58 -7.35 -13.32
CA THR A 137 -11.38 -6.12 -13.17
C THR A 137 -11.42 -5.72 -11.72
N ILE A 138 -10.89 -4.54 -11.39
CA ILE A 138 -10.86 -4.00 -10.03
C ILE A 138 -11.39 -2.57 -10.00
N LEU A 139 -11.63 -2.03 -8.81
CA LEU A 139 -11.79 -0.58 -8.66
C LEU A 139 -10.52 0.14 -9.11
N ASN A 140 -10.71 1.22 -9.87
CA ASN A 140 -9.60 1.98 -10.41
C ASN A 140 -9.09 2.99 -9.38
N VAL A 141 -8.00 2.63 -8.70
CA VAL A 141 -7.32 3.48 -7.71
C VAL A 141 -6.92 4.83 -8.30
N GLY A 142 -6.43 4.85 -9.54
CA GLY A 142 -6.04 6.08 -10.25
C GLY A 142 -7.24 7.01 -10.46
N TYR A 143 -8.36 6.49 -10.95
CA TYR A 143 -9.59 7.26 -11.11
C TYR A 143 -10.07 7.84 -9.78
N LEU A 144 -10.15 7.02 -8.73
CA LEU A 144 -10.58 7.45 -7.41
C LEU A 144 -9.69 8.57 -6.84
N GLY A 145 -8.37 8.48 -7.02
CA GLY A 145 -7.42 9.52 -6.63
C GLY A 145 -7.58 10.82 -7.43
N VAL A 146 -7.74 10.73 -8.75
CA VAL A 146 -7.97 11.91 -9.60
C VAL A 146 -9.27 12.61 -9.23
N MET A 147 -10.37 11.88 -9.06
CA MET A 147 -11.66 12.47 -8.70
C MET A 147 -11.61 13.17 -7.34
N LYS A 148 -10.91 12.58 -6.35
CA LYS A 148 -10.73 13.19 -5.04
C LYS A 148 -9.95 14.51 -5.12
N ARG A 149 -8.98 14.62 -6.03
CA ARG A 149 -8.14 15.81 -6.20
C ARG A 149 -8.85 16.92 -6.98
N VAL A 150 -9.61 16.56 -8.01
CA VAL A 150 -10.31 17.52 -8.89
C VAL A 150 -11.64 17.99 -8.26
N GLY A 151 -12.20 17.24 -7.32
CA GLY A 151 -13.45 17.54 -6.62
C GLY A 151 -14.46 16.44 -6.89
N SER A 152 -14.96 16.37 -8.13
CA SER A 152 -15.81 15.27 -8.58
C SER A 152 -15.64 14.90 -10.05
N ALA A 153 -16.22 13.75 -10.39
CA ALA A 153 -16.41 13.28 -11.75
C ALA A 153 -17.16 14.28 -12.62
N TRP A 154 -18.03 15.10 -12.03
CA TRP A 154 -18.70 16.17 -12.76
C TRP A 154 -17.73 17.25 -13.22
N GLU A 155 -17.01 17.92 -12.30
CA GLU A 155 -16.05 18.97 -12.69
C GLU A 155 -14.98 18.41 -13.62
N PHE A 156 -14.51 17.20 -13.36
CA PHE A 156 -13.57 16.51 -14.24
C PHE A 156 -14.16 16.34 -15.65
N SER A 157 -15.35 15.75 -15.75
CA SER A 157 -15.96 15.48 -17.06
C SER A 157 -16.15 16.74 -17.90
N PHE A 158 -16.52 17.86 -17.27
CA PHE A 158 -16.67 19.16 -17.91
C PHE A 158 -15.36 19.72 -18.44
N ALA A 159 -14.32 19.70 -17.61
CA ALA A 159 -13.01 20.21 -17.98
C ALA A 159 -12.40 19.45 -19.17
N PHE A 160 -12.75 18.17 -19.33
CA PHE A 160 -12.17 17.28 -20.33
C PHE A 160 -13.01 17.09 -21.60
N ILE A 161 -14.17 17.78 -21.72
CA ILE A 161 -15.01 17.74 -22.93
C ILE A 161 -14.22 17.97 -24.22
N PRO A 162 -13.45 19.05 -24.40
CA PRO A 162 -12.81 19.32 -25.70
C PRO A 162 -11.72 18.32 -26.04
N MET A 163 -10.96 17.87 -25.04
CA MET A 163 -9.94 16.86 -25.26
C MET A 163 -10.58 15.57 -25.81
N VAL A 164 -11.59 15.06 -25.12
CA VAL A 164 -12.29 13.83 -25.52
C VAL A 164 -13.03 14.02 -26.85
N MET A 165 -13.62 15.18 -27.08
CA MET A 165 -14.26 15.51 -28.35
C MET A 165 -13.25 15.58 -29.49
N ASN A 166 -12.09 16.21 -29.30
CA ASN A 166 -11.02 16.22 -30.30
C ASN A 166 -10.53 14.81 -30.62
N ILE A 167 -10.37 13.94 -29.61
CA ILE A 167 -10.03 12.52 -29.83
C ILE A 167 -11.11 11.83 -30.68
N LEU A 168 -12.39 12.06 -30.35
CA LEU A 168 -13.50 11.54 -31.15
C LEU A 168 -13.45 12.04 -32.59
N PHE A 169 -13.25 13.34 -32.82
CA PHE A 169 -13.15 13.92 -34.16
C PHE A 169 -11.99 13.34 -34.97
N GLN A 170 -10.82 13.19 -34.34
CA GLN A 170 -9.65 12.57 -34.98
C GLN A 170 -9.92 11.12 -35.36
N ARG A 171 -10.52 10.33 -34.45
CA ARG A 171 -10.91 8.93 -34.73
C ARG A 171 -11.91 8.87 -35.89
N LEU A 172 -12.97 9.67 -35.85
CA LEU A 172 -13.98 9.69 -36.92
C LEU A 172 -13.37 10.09 -38.27
N ARG A 173 -12.49 11.09 -38.29
CA ARG A 173 -11.76 11.48 -39.51
C ARG A 173 -10.89 10.35 -40.04
N ALA A 174 -10.18 9.63 -39.17
CA ALA A 174 -9.35 8.49 -39.56
C ALA A 174 -10.19 7.32 -40.10
N THR A 175 -11.38 7.06 -39.54
CA THR A 175 -12.23 5.94 -39.95
C THR A 175 -13.09 6.25 -41.18
N THR A 176 -13.56 7.49 -41.33
CA THR A 176 -14.47 7.87 -42.44
C THR A 176 -13.77 8.53 -43.62
N HIS A 177 -12.51 8.94 -43.45
CA HIS A 177 -11.74 9.74 -44.41
C HIS A 177 -12.39 11.09 -44.78
N LEU A 178 -13.44 11.52 -44.04
CA LEU A 178 -14.10 12.81 -44.27
C LEU A 178 -13.18 13.97 -43.84
N ASN A 179 -13.20 15.06 -44.61
CA ASN A 179 -12.57 16.31 -44.17
C ASN A 179 -13.38 16.94 -43.00
N LYS A 180 -12.82 17.97 -42.35
CA LYS A 180 -13.43 18.61 -41.16
C LYS A 180 -14.86 19.09 -41.42
N THR A 181 -15.09 19.73 -42.56
CA THR A 181 -16.39 20.29 -42.95
C THR A 181 -17.42 19.20 -43.18
N SER A 182 -17.07 18.17 -43.95
CA SER A 182 -17.96 17.04 -44.24
C SER A 182 -18.29 16.23 -42.98
N LEU A 183 -17.32 16.05 -42.08
CA LEU A 183 -17.54 15.36 -40.81
C LEU A 183 -18.52 16.11 -39.91
N LEU A 184 -18.38 17.44 -39.79
CA LEU A 184 -19.33 18.26 -39.04
C LEU A 184 -20.73 18.24 -39.65
N LEU A 185 -20.83 18.34 -40.97
CA LEU A 185 -22.11 18.22 -41.68
C LEU A 185 -22.77 16.87 -41.42
N GLU A 186 -21.99 15.78 -41.44
CA GLU A 186 -22.50 14.44 -41.14
C GLU A 186 -22.99 14.32 -39.69
N MET A 187 -22.23 14.84 -38.71
CA MET A 187 -22.67 14.93 -37.31
C MET A 187 -23.91 15.81 -37.12
N GLY A 188 -24.14 16.77 -38.01
CA GLY A 188 -25.32 17.64 -37.96
C GLY A 188 -26.60 16.97 -38.45
N LYS A 189 -26.54 15.75 -38.99
CA LYS A 189 -27.73 15.04 -39.48
C LYS A 189 -28.47 14.35 -38.34
N THR A 190 -29.80 14.41 -38.40
CA THR A 190 -30.69 13.66 -37.49
C THR A 190 -30.48 12.15 -37.55
N ARG A 191 -30.15 11.62 -38.73
CA ARG A 191 -29.70 10.24 -38.95
C ARG A 191 -28.31 10.24 -39.57
N ASN A 192 -27.30 10.47 -38.73
CA ASN A 192 -25.90 10.40 -39.18
C ASN A 192 -25.48 8.94 -39.44
N GLN A 193 -24.57 8.74 -40.39
CA GLN A 193 -24.02 7.43 -40.77
C GLN A 193 -22.63 7.19 -40.17
N LEU A 194 -22.33 7.83 -39.03
CA LEU A 194 -21.01 7.73 -38.43
C LEU A 194 -20.81 6.36 -37.77
N PRO A 195 -19.62 5.75 -37.91
CA PRO A 195 -19.35 4.40 -37.45
C PRO A 195 -19.09 4.33 -35.92
N LEU A 196 -20.03 4.82 -35.11
CA LEU A 196 -19.95 4.72 -33.65
C LEU A 196 -20.64 3.44 -33.18
N LYS A 197 -19.84 2.44 -32.80
CA LYS A 197 -20.28 1.10 -32.40
C LYS A 197 -20.72 1.00 -30.92
N SER A 198 -21.16 2.09 -30.28
CA SER A 198 -21.56 2.06 -28.87
C SER A 198 -23.09 2.12 -28.72
N PRO A 199 -23.74 1.11 -28.09
CA PRO A 199 -25.17 1.14 -27.84
C PRO A 199 -25.58 2.24 -26.83
N TYR A 200 -24.63 2.83 -26.10
CA TYR A 200 -24.91 3.75 -25.00
C TYR A 200 -24.67 5.23 -25.34
N TYR A 201 -23.91 5.55 -26.40
CA TYR A 201 -23.63 6.95 -26.80
C TYR A 201 -23.43 7.08 -28.31
N PRO A 202 -24.43 7.56 -29.07
CA PRO A 202 -24.27 7.79 -30.49
C PRO A 202 -23.72 9.21 -30.77
N ALA A 203 -23.27 9.44 -32.01
CA ALA A 203 -22.84 10.76 -32.45
C ALA A 203 -23.97 11.78 -32.30
N PHE A 204 -23.59 13.04 -32.09
CA PHE A 204 -24.49 14.19 -32.13
C PHE A 204 -25.44 14.14 -33.34
N GLY A 205 -26.67 14.63 -33.15
CA GLY A 205 -27.76 14.49 -34.12
C GLY A 205 -28.55 13.18 -33.96
N SER A 206 -27.88 12.03 -33.87
CA SER A 206 -28.55 10.72 -33.78
C SER A 206 -29.28 10.49 -32.45
N TRP A 207 -28.63 10.70 -31.29
CA TRP A 207 -29.33 10.56 -29.99
C TRP A 207 -30.29 11.71 -29.68
N LEU A 208 -30.08 12.91 -30.21
CA LEU A 208 -31.03 14.02 -29.98
C LEU A 208 -32.44 13.65 -30.49
N SER A 209 -32.51 12.78 -31.51
CA SER A 209 -33.77 12.23 -32.01
C SER A 209 -34.44 11.27 -31.03
N THR A 210 -33.68 10.53 -30.22
CA THR A 210 -34.20 9.49 -29.34
C THR A 210 -34.60 10.01 -27.96
N VAL A 211 -34.09 11.16 -27.53
CA VAL A 211 -34.41 11.73 -26.22
C VAL A 211 -35.54 12.78 -26.35
N PRO A 212 -36.67 12.63 -25.64
CA PRO A 212 -37.81 13.56 -25.73
C PRO A 212 -37.47 15.02 -25.40
N LYS A 213 -36.55 15.26 -24.44
CA LYS A 213 -36.16 16.61 -24.00
C LYS A 213 -35.47 17.44 -25.10
N PHE A 214 -34.98 16.80 -26.16
CA PHE A 214 -34.34 17.44 -27.31
C PHE A 214 -35.24 17.49 -28.54
N ALA A 215 -36.55 17.22 -28.42
CA ALA A 215 -37.50 17.33 -29.53
C ALA A 215 -37.41 18.66 -30.32
N PRO A 216 -37.22 19.84 -29.68
CA PRO A 216 -37.05 21.10 -30.41
C PRO A 216 -35.77 21.20 -31.26
N LEU A 217 -34.80 20.32 -31.02
CA LEU A 217 -33.49 20.27 -31.70
C LEU A 217 -33.45 19.24 -32.84
N ARG A 218 -34.57 18.60 -33.18
CA ARG A 218 -34.63 17.55 -34.21
C ARG A 218 -34.70 18.15 -35.61
N LYS A 219 -33.56 18.65 -36.10
CA LYS A 219 -33.38 19.11 -37.48
C LYS A 219 -32.00 18.75 -38.00
N ASN A 220 -31.81 18.82 -39.32
CA ASN A 220 -30.48 18.78 -39.90
C ASN A 220 -29.83 20.16 -39.72
N TYR A 221 -28.61 20.18 -39.20
CA TYR A 221 -27.88 21.39 -38.92
C TYR A 221 -27.03 21.84 -40.11
N THR A 222 -26.96 23.15 -40.30
CA THR A 222 -26.05 23.77 -41.27
C THR A 222 -24.61 23.70 -40.78
N ILE A 223 -23.64 23.81 -41.70
CA ILE A 223 -22.22 23.85 -41.34
C ILE A 223 -21.88 25.00 -40.38
N THR A 224 -22.54 26.16 -40.54
CA THR A 224 -22.36 27.32 -39.67
C THR A 224 -22.83 27.04 -38.24
N GLU A 225 -23.99 26.40 -38.08
CA GLU A 225 -24.50 25.97 -36.76
C GLU A 225 -23.58 24.93 -36.13
N MET A 226 -23.10 23.97 -36.91
CA MET A 226 -22.16 22.94 -36.43
C MET A 226 -20.81 23.52 -36.01
N ASN A 227 -20.29 24.52 -36.74
CA ASN A 227 -19.10 25.26 -36.34
C ASN A 227 -19.35 26.08 -35.06
N GLY A 228 -20.53 26.66 -34.86
CA GLY A 228 -20.87 27.35 -33.61
C GLY A 228 -20.91 26.42 -32.39
N LEU A 229 -21.37 25.18 -32.57
CA LEU A 229 -21.47 24.18 -31.48
C LEU A 229 -20.16 23.44 -31.18
N TYR A 230 -19.45 23.03 -32.24
CA TYR A 230 -18.28 22.15 -32.13
C TYR A 230 -16.96 22.81 -32.51
N GLY A 231 -16.98 23.99 -33.14
CA GLY A 231 -15.78 24.71 -33.58
C GLY A 231 -14.78 24.91 -32.45
N ALA A 232 -15.27 25.32 -31.27
CA ALA A 232 -14.46 25.49 -30.07
C ALA A 232 -14.03 24.16 -29.40
N LEU A 233 -14.74 23.05 -29.66
CA LEU A 233 -14.45 21.73 -29.09
C LEU A 233 -13.44 20.93 -29.93
N MET A 234 -13.23 21.31 -31.18
CA MET A 234 -12.26 20.73 -32.10
C MET A 234 -10.84 21.29 -31.95
N ASP A 235 -10.68 22.36 -31.17
CA ASP A 235 -9.38 22.93 -30.88
C ASP A 235 -9.19 23.01 -29.36
N PRO A 236 -8.56 21.99 -28.75
CA PRO A 236 -8.28 21.97 -27.32
C PRO A 236 -7.46 23.18 -26.85
N SER A 237 -6.68 23.82 -27.72
CA SER A 237 -5.90 25.02 -27.34
C SER A 237 -6.79 26.24 -27.05
N LYS A 238 -8.04 26.22 -27.53
CA LYS A 238 -9.06 27.24 -27.28
C LYS A 238 -9.90 26.92 -26.04
N PHE A 239 -9.52 25.91 -25.25
CA PHE A 239 -10.27 25.49 -24.07
C PHE A 239 -9.35 24.95 -22.95
N GLY A 240 -9.53 25.48 -21.74
CA GLY A 240 -8.87 24.99 -20.54
C GLY A 240 -9.19 25.88 -19.34
N PRO A 241 -8.66 25.58 -18.14
CA PRO A 241 -8.48 26.65 -17.16
C PRO A 241 -7.62 27.72 -17.85
N PHE A 242 -8.10 28.96 -17.87
CA PHE A 242 -7.35 30.06 -18.46
C PHE A 242 -6.14 30.36 -17.56
N ASP A 243 -5.02 29.69 -17.79
CA ASP A 243 -3.72 30.15 -17.29
C ASP A 243 -3.39 31.52 -17.95
N ASN A 244 -3.99 31.76 -19.12
CA ASN A 244 -4.03 33.05 -19.78
C ASN A 244 -5.09 33.96 -19.15
N LEU A 245 -4.74 34.53 -17.99
CA LEU A 245 -5.55 35.51 -17.26
C LEU A 245 -5.97 36.72 -18.12
N THR A 246 -5.17 37.08 -19.13
CA THR A 246 -5.45 38.18 -20.07
C THR A 246 -6.60 37.83 -21.01
N LEU A 247 -6.60 36.62 -21.58
CA LEU A 247 -7.70 36.10 -22.39
C LEU A 247 -8.98 35.95 -21.54
N LEU A 248 -8.87 35.43 -20.32
CA LEU A 248 -10.00 35.33 -19.39
C LEU A 248 -10.62 36.70 -19.09
N LYS A 249 -9.79 37.69 -18.71
CA LYS A 249 -10.25 39.07 -18.46
C LYS A 249 -10.88 39.69 -19.71
N ARG A 250 -10.32 39.44 -20.90
CA ARG A 250 -10.87 39.90 -22.20
C ARG A 250 -12.22 39.25 -22.52
N CYS A 251 -12.35 37.96 -22.24
CA CYS A 251 -13.59 37.21 -22.47
C CYS A 251 -14.67 37.57 -21.43
N LEU A 252 -14.30 37.90 -20.19
CA LEU A 252 -15.22 38.37 -19.13
C LEU A 252 -15.63 39.84 -19.28
N SER A 253 -14.89 40.66 -20.02
CA SER A 253 -15.16 42.10 -20.22
C SER A 253 -16.12 42.41 -21.38
N GLY A 254 -16.77 41.39 -21.95
CA GLY A 254 -17.82 41.54 -22.98
C GLY A 254 -17.33 41.64 -24.43
N LYS A 255 -16.03 41.69 -24.70
CA LYS A 255 -15.44 41.64 -26.05
C LYS A 255 -15.09 40.19 -26.44
N VAL A 256 -16.13 39.41 -26.70
CA VAL A 256 -16.03 37.96 -26.96
C VAL A 256 -15.74 37.68 -28.44
N THR A 257 -14.63 37.01 -28.73
CA THR A 257 -14.22 36.54 -30.07
C THR A 257 -14.39 35.03 -30.21
N GLU A 258 -14.20 34.46 -31.40
CA GLU A 258 -14.16 32.98 -31.59
C GLU A 258 -13.14 32.29 -30.65
N ASP A 259 -12.09 33.01 -30.25
CA ASP A 259 -11.06 32.52 -29.32
C ASP A 259 -11.54 32.42 -27.86
N CYS A 260 -12.69 33.02 -27.52
CA CYS A 260 -13.32 32.86 -26.20
C CYS A 260 -14.12 31.54 -26.07
N GLY A 261 -14.40 30.88 -27.21
CA GLY A 261 -14.94 29.52 -27.30
C GLY A 261 -16.17 29.22 -26.44
N LEU A 262 -16.34 27.94 -26.11
CA LEU A 262 -17.36 27.46 -25.16
C LEU A 262 -16.97 27.71 -23.68
N ALA A 263 -15.78 28.24 -23.42
CA ALA A 263 -15.21 28.39 -22.08
C ALA A 263 -15.96 29.41 -21.21
N LEU A 264 -16.51 30.47 -21.81
CA LEU A 264 -17.40 31.41 -21.10
C LEU A 264 -18.76 30.80 -20.74
N ASN A 265 -19.27 29.86 -21.54
CA ASN A 265 -20.56 29.21 -21.27
C ASN A 265 -20.52 28.40 -19.98
N LEU A 266 -19.42 27.68 -19.73
CA LEU A 266 -19.34 26.73 -18.62
C LEU A 266 -19.24 27.40 -17.25
N PHE A 267 -18.45 28.48 -17.13
CA PHE A 267 -18.32 29.24 -15.89
C PHE A 267 -19.58 30.08 -15.59
N ALA A 268 -20.24 30.62 -16.63
CA ALA A 268 -21.45 31.42 -16.49
C ALA A 268 -22.72 30.57 -16.20
N LEU A 269 -22.76 29.32 -16.69
CA LEU A 269 -23.84 28.37 -16.36
C LEU A 269 -23.78 27.88 -14.90
N GLN A 270 -22.59 27.87 -14.28
CA GLN A 270 -22.37 27.40 -12.91
C GLN A 270 -22.73 28.43 -11.83
N LYS A 271 -22.55 29.73 -12.09
CA LYS A 271 -22.75 30.81 -11.10
C LYS A 271 -24.03 31.64 -11.28
N GLY A 272 -24.91 31.23 -12.19
CA GLY A 272 -26.02 32.05 -12.65
C GLY A 272 -25.56 33.06 -13.71
N LEU A 273 -26.37 33.22 -14.76
CA LEU A 273 -25.97 34.00 -15.94
C LEU A 273 -26.02 35.51 -15.68
N ASN A 274 -24.90 36.19 -15.89
CA ASN A 274 -24.83 37.64 -16.05
C ASN A 274 -25.32 38.04 -17.47
N LEU A 275 -26.09 39.14 -17.60
CA LEU A 275 -26.63 39.70 -18.84
C LEU A 275 -25.58 39.98 -19.93
N ALA A 276 -24.35 40.33 -19.55
CA ALA A 276 -23.25 40.54 -20.51
C ALA A 276 -22.78 39.22 -21.15
N ALA A 277 -22.61 38.16 -20.35
CA ALA A 277 -22.22 36.84 -20.83
C ALA A 277 -23.30 36.24 -21.74
N VAL A 278 -24.57 36.49 -21.40
CA VAL A 278 -25.75 36.14 -22.19
C VAL A 278 -25.70 36.71 -23.62
N TRP A 279 -25.39 37.98 -23.78
CA TRP A 279 -25.27 38.63 -25.09
C TRP A 279 -24.10 38.08 -25.91
N SER A 280 -22.99 37.77 -25.25
CA SER A 280 -21.82 37.17 -25.89
C SER A 280 -22.07 35.75 -26.41
N VAL A 281 -22.80 34.92 -25.66
CA VAL A 281 -23.18 33.56 -26.08
C VAL A 281 -24.14 33.60 -27.27
N ARG A 282 -25.05 34.58 -27.31
CA ARG A 282 -25.91 34.83 -28.46
C ARG A 282 -25.11 35.14 -29.72
N ASN A 283 -24.05 35.95 -29.61
CA ASN A 283 -23.20 36.29 -30.75
C ASN A 283 -22.39 35.09 -31.28
N ILE A 284 -21.98 34.16 -30.40
CA ILE A 284 -21.32 32.90 -30.82
C ILE A 284 -22.30 31.95 -31.52
N LEU A 285 -23.53 31.85 -31.02
CA LEU A 285 -24.59 31.00 -31.58
C LEU A 285 -25.32 31.62 -32.79
N CYS A 286 -24.99 32.87 -33.12
CA CYS A 286 -25.50 33.65 -34.24
C CYS A 286 -24.34 34.35 -34.98
N PRO A 287 -23.42 33.60 -35.63
CA PRO A 287 -22.24 34.17 -36.26
C PRO A 287 -22.57 35.09 -37.45
N ASN A 288 -23.75 34.97 -38.05
CA ASN A 288 -24.24 35.84 -39.13
C ASN A 288 -25.60 36.46 -38.77
N LYS A 289 -25.82 37.74 -39.13
CA LYS A 289 -27.10 38.45 -39.00
C LYS A 289 -28.17 37.75 -39.86
N GLY A 290 -28.86 36.76 -39.30
CA GLY A 290 -29.95 36.04 -39.95
C GLY A 290 -29.92 34.51 -39.80
N ALA A 291 -28.80 33.91 -39.36
CA ALA A 291 -28.67 32.47 -39.15
C ALA A 291 -28.30 32.19 -37.69
N CYS A 292 -29.31 32.21 -36.82
CA CYS A 292 -29.19 31.88 -35.40
C CYS A 292 -29.63 30.44 -35.15
N PHE A 293 -28.96 29.76 -34.23
CA PHE A 293 -29.48 28.50 -33.68
C PHE A 293 -30.79 28.78 -32.89
N PRO A 294 -31.94 28.19 -33.26
CA PRO A 294 -33.19 28.42 -32.53
C PRO A 294 -33.19 27.64 -31.22
N VAL A 295 -33.00 28.32 -30.08
CA VAL A 295 -33.13 27.73 -28.74
C VAL A 295 -34.38 28.29 -28.05
N LEU A 296 -35.33 27.43 -27.71
CA LEU A 296 -36.48 27.77 -26.84
C LEU A 296 -36.10 27.49 -25.36
N CYS A 297 -36.30 28.43 -24.42
CA CYS A 297 -36.57 28.07 -23.00
C CYS A 297 -38.03 28.31 -22.65
N PHE A 298 -38.51 27.49 -21.73
CA PHE A 298 -39.92 27.44 -21.38
C PHE A 298 -40.27 28.20 -20.09
N SER A 299 -39.34 28.88 -19.38
CA SER A 299 -39.67 29.58 -18.12
C SER A 299 -38.88 30.85 -17.76
N CYS A 300 -38.24 31.49 -18.72
CA CYS A 300 -37.60 32.80 -18.52
C CYS A 300 -38.63 33.91 -18.87
N SER A 301 -38.93 34.84 -17.97
CA SER A 301 -39.96 35.88 -18.14
C SER A 301 -39.51 37.09 -18.97
N SER A 302 -38.24 37.12 -19.37
CA SER A 302 -37.74 38.01 -20.42
C SER A 302 -37.81 37.32 -21.79
N PRO A 303 -38.35 37.98 -22.84
CA PRO A 303 -38.48 37.39 -24.18
C PRO A 303 -37.14 37.19 -24.90
N SER A 304 -36.02 37.69 -24.36
CA SER A 304 -34.82 37.90 -25.17
C SER A 304 -33.70 36.88 -25.05
N ILE A 305 -33.54 36.06 -24.00
CA ILE A 305 -32.50 35.01 -24.03
C ILE A 305 -32.88 33.81 -23.19
N LYS A 306 -32.80 32.62 -23.82
CA LYS A 306 -32.95 31.39 -23.09
C LYS A 306 -32.17 30.19 -23.69
N PHE A 307 -31.01 29.85 -23.10
CA PHE A 307 -30.04 28.86 -23.63
C PHE A 307 -30.18 27.42 -23.11
N ARG A 308 -31.37 27.01 -22.64
CA ARG A 308 -31.57 25.72 -21.95
C ARG A 308 -31.09 24.51 -22.77
N ALA A 309 -31.37 24.49 -24.07
CA ALA A 309 -30.99 23.35 -24.91
C ALA A 309 -29.46 23.23 -25.12
N VAL A 310 -28.73 24.36 -25.16
CA VAL A 310 -27.27 24.39 -25.26
C VAL A 310 -26.63 23.98 -23.94
N GLY A 311 -27.15 24.47 -22.81
CA GLY A 311 -26.72 24.01 -21.48
C GLY A 311 -26.91 22.50 -21.31
N GLU A 312 -28.09 21.98 -21.65
CA GLU A 312 -28.37 20.54 -21.62
C GLU A 312 -27.48 19.75 -22.59
N PHE A 313 -27.21 20.25 -23.78
CA PHE A 313 -26.27 19.63 -24.71
C PHE A 313 -24.86 19.49 -24.11
N ILE A 314 -24.35 20.53 -23.45
CA ILE A 314 -23.02 20.47 -22.82
C ILE A 314 -23.00 19.48 -21.65
N LYS A 315 -24.07 19.41 -20.85
CA LYS A 315 -24.21 18.38 -19.81
C LYS A 315 -24.13 16.98 -20.40
N GLU A 316 -24.73 16.74 -21.56
CA GLU A 316 -24.68 15.45 -22.23
C GLU A 316 -23.27 15.13 -22.79
N LEU A 317 -22.52 16.14 -23.25
CA LEU A 317 -21.10 15.94 -23.61
C LEU A 317 -20.24 15.48 -22.42
N SER A 318 -20.52 15.99 -21.22
CA SER A 318 -19.85 15.54 -20.01
C SER A 318 -20.12 14.04 -19.72
N LYS A 319 -21.32 13.56 -20.04
CA LYS A 319 -21.65 12.13 -19.94
C LYS A 319 -20.79 11.32 -20.92
N TYR A 320 -20.64 11.79 -22.15
CA TYR A 320 -19.75 11.16 -23.12
C TYR A 320 -18.30 11.07 -22.64
N VAL A 321 -17.80 12.10 -21.95
CA VAL A 321 -16.45 12.06 -21.33
C VAL A 321 -16.34 10.92 -20.33
N LEU A 322 -17.29 10.79 -19.40
CA LEU A 322 -17.26 9.72 -18.39
C LEU A 322 -17.34 8.33 -19.03
N TRP A 323 -18.17 8.17 -20.07
CA TRP A 323 -18.20 6.95 -20.86
C TRP A 323 -16.88 6.65 -21.55
N TYR A 324 -16.27 7.65 -22.18
CA TYR A 324 -14.97 7.49 -22.83
C TYR A 324 -13.91 6.98 -21.84
N LEU A 325 -13.92 7.49 -20.60
CA LEU A 325 -13.03 6.99 -19.56
C LEU A 325 -13.29 5.51 -19.25
N ASP A 326 -14.55 5.10 -19.09
CA ASP A 326 -14.91 3.70 -18.81
C ASP A 326 -14.50 2.75 -19.95
N ASP A 327 -14.74 3.15 -21.20
CA ASP A 327 -14.40 2.38 -22.40
C ASP A 327 -12.88 2.24 -22.58
N ASN A 328 -12.11 3.24 -22.15
CA ASN A 328 -10.65 3.28 -22.26
C ASN A 328 -9.93 2.90 -20.94
N ASN A 329 -10.58 2.14 -20.05
CA ASN A 329 -9.99 1.63 -18.79
C ASN A 329 -9.45 2.72 -17.83
N CYS A 330 -9.98 3.94 -17.94
CA CYS A 330 -9.66 5.11 -17.11
C CYS A 330 -10.82 5.50 -16.17
N GLY A 331 -11.95 4.79 -16.23
CA GLY A 331 -13.14 5.06 -15.43
C GLY A 331 -13.12 4.42 -14.04
N LEU A 332 -14.29 4.25 -13.43
CA LEU A 332 -14.45 3.84 -12.02
C LEU A 332 -13.87 2.45 -11.72
N THR A 333 -13.91 1.56 -12.70
CA THR A 333 -13.24 0.26 -12.69
C THR A 333 -12.23 0.21 -13.82
N THR A 334 -11.21 -0.62 -13.69
CA THR A 334 -10.24 -0.89 -14.75
C THR A 334 -10.08 -2.39 -14.95
N THR A 335 -9.93 -2.83 -16.19
CA THR A 335 -9.66 -4.22 -16.54
C THR A 335 -8.27 -4.32 -17.16
N ARG A 336 -7.31 -4.90 -16.43
CA ARG A 336 -5.88 -4.91 -16.79
C ARG A 336 -5.25 -6.26 -16.56
N SER A 337 -4.08 -6.51 -17.15
CA SER A 337 -3.34 -7.73 -16.82
C SER A 337 -2.84 -7.67 -15.39
N GLN A 338 -2.71 -8.83 -14.76
CA GLN A 338 -2.19 -8.92 -13.41
C GLN A 338 -0.80 -8.29 -13.27
N ASP A 339 0.07 -8.45 -14.28
CA ASP A 339 1.38 -7.77 -14.35
C ASP A 339 1.27 -6.24 -14.20
N GLU A 340 0.42 -5.60 -15.03
CA GLU A 340 0.15 -4.16 -14.98
C GLU A 340 -0.39 -3.73 -13.60
N LEU A 341 -1.27 -4.55 -13.01
CA LEU A 341 -1.83 -4.23 -11.69
C LEU A 341 -0.79 -4.33 -10.57
N SER A 342 0.13 -5.30 -10.66
CA SER A 342 1.13 -5.56 -9.62
C SER A 342 2.30 -4.58 -9.66
N HIS A 343 2.81 -4.26 -10.85
CA HIS A 343 3.93 -3.33 -11.02
C HIS A 343 3.48 -1.86 -11.16
N GLY A 344 2.21 -1.64 -11.45
CA GLY A 344 1.65 -0.34 -11.75
C GLY A 344 1.54 -0.08 -13.25
N TYR A 345 0.75 0.92 -13.59
CA TYR A 345 0.43 1.24 -14.98
C TYR A 345 0.21 2.74 -15.15
N VAL A 346 0.31 3.20 -16.39
CA VAL A 346 -0.07 4.57 -16.77
C VAL A 346 -1.52 4.58 -17.22
N MET A 347 -2.37 5.28 -16.48
CA MET A 347 -3.70 5.61 -16.94
C MET A 347 -3.55 6.65 -18.05
N LYS A 348 -3.82 6.25 -19.31
CA LYS A 348 -3.64 7.06 -20.54
C LYS A 348 -4.66 8.21 -20.62
N LEU A 349 -4.54 9.14 -19.70
CA LEU A 349 -5.38 10.30 -19.51
C LEU A 349 -4.45 11.50 -19.32
N PRO A 350 -4.03 12.17 -20.41
CA PRO A 350 -3.09 13.28 -20.32
C PRO A 350 -3.71 14.42 -19.52
N LEU A 351 -3.03 14.87 -18.46
CA LEU A 351 -3.44 16.00 -17.61
C LEU A 351 -2.36 17.09 -17.64
N PRO A 352 -2.67 18.36 -17.30
CA PRO A 352 -1.64 19.36 -17.05
C PRO A 352 -0.59 18.87 -16.03
N GLY A 353 0.69 18.93 -16.40
CA GLY A 353 1.80 18.37 -15.62
C GLY A 353 2.04 16.85 -15.78
N HIS A 354 1.16 16.14 -16.49
CA HIS A 354 1.22 14.69 -16.72
C HIS A 354 0.88 14.36 -18.19
N PRO A 355 1.72 14.75 -19.16
CA PRO A 355 1.42 14.64 -20.58
C PRO A 355 1.31 13.19 -21.09
N SER A 356 1.99 12.24 -20.44
CA SER A 356 1.95 10.82 -20.78
C SER A 356 0.78 10.07 -20.15
N GLY A 357 0.07 10.69 -19.20
CA GLY A 357 -0.96 10.06 -18.39
C GLY A 357 -0.65 10.08 -16.89
N VAL A 358 -1.53 9.48 -16.09
CA VAL A 358 -1.41 9.43 -14.63
C VAL A 358 -0.83 8.09 -14.21
N ASP A 359 0.31 8.13 -13.52
CA ASP A 359 0.93 6.93 -12.95
C ASP A 359 0.08 6.38 -11.80
N VAL A 360 -0.26 5.10 -11.90
CA VAL A 360 -0.96 4.35 -10.84
C VAL A 360 0.01 3.30 -10.31
N PRO A 361 0.53 3.46 -9.08
CA PRO A 361 1.48 2.51 -8.51
C PRO A 361 0.81 1.18 -8.19
N GLY A 362 1.51 0.08 -8.44
CA GLY A 362 1.11 -1.25 -8.02
C GLY A 362 1.59 -1.59 -6.60
N PRO A 363 1.11 -2.71 -6.00
CA PRO A 363 1.55 -3.18 -4.69
C PRO A 363 2.99 -3.73 -4.68
N ILE A 364 3.57 -4.08 -5.83
CA ILE A 364 4.94 -4.58 -5.94
C ILE A 364 5.87 -3.45 -6.32
N ASN A 365 6.69 -3.02 -5.37
CA ASN A 365 7.77 -2.06 -5.62
C ASN A 365 8.99 -2.80 -6.18
N SER A 366 9.53 -2.30 -7.29
CA SER A 366 10.82 -2.76 -7.83
C SER A 366 11.56 -1.56 -8.40
N ASP A 367 12.76 -1.31 -7.89
CA ASP A 367 13.67 -0.31 -8.43
C ASP A 367 14.34 -0.85 -9.71
N ILE A 368 14.58 0.04 -10.67
CA ILE A 368 15.23 -0.31 -11.94
C ILE A 368 16.71 -0.62 -11.71
N SER A 369 17.38 0.16 -10.85
CA SER A 369 18.79 -0.04 -10.50
C SER A 369 19.14 0.54 -9.13
N GLU A 370 20.22 0.05 -8.53
CA GLU A 370 20.75 0.63 -7.29
C GLU A 370 21.13 2.11 -7.46
N LYS A 371 21.58 2.53 -8.65
CA LYS A 371 21.95 3.92 -8.94
C LYS A 371 20.73 4.84 -8.85
N GLU A 372 19.62 4.42 -9.44
CA GLU A 372 18.37 5.19 -9.38
C GLU A 372 17.76 5.17 -7.97
N ALA A 373 17.80 4.03 -7.28
CA ALA A 373 17.39 3.96 -5.88
C ALA A 373 18.24 4.87 -4.98
N LYS A 374 19.54 5.05 -5.25
CA LYS A 374 20.37 6.04 -4.54
C LYS A 374 19.92 7.47 -4.79
N LEU A 375 19.42 7.80 -5.97
CA LEU A 375 18.99 9.16 -6.33
C LEU A 375 17.57 9.45 -5.81
N ALA A 376 16.61 8.58 -6.12
CA ALA A 376 15.19 8.78 -5.83
C ALA A 376 14.72 8.17 -4.50
N GLY A 377 15.50 7.25 -3.93
CA GLY A 377 15.16 6.53 -2.72
C GLY A 377 15.03 7.42 -1.49
N LYS A 378 14.12 7.00 -0.62
CA LYS A 378 13.75 7.67 0.63
C LYS A 378 14.62 7.16 1.77
N ASN A 379 15.11 8.06 2.61
CA ASN A 379 15.93 7.69 3.77
C ASN A 379 15.05 7.10 4.87
N SER A 380 15.52 6.04 5.51
CA SER A 380 15.04 5.56 6.81
C SER A 380 16.17 5.66 7.83
N THR A 381 15.85 6.14 9.03
CA THR A 381 16.78 6.21 10.15
C THR A 381 16.27 5.31 11.28
N LEU A 382 17.14 4.43 11.76
CA LEU A 382 16.89 3.51 12.87
C LEU A 382 17.86 3.81 14.02
N TYR A 383 17.44 3.56 15.25
CA TYR A 383 18.32 3.62 16.41
C TYR A 383 19.26 2.41 16.44
N THR A 384 20.54 2.64 16.77
CA THR A 384 21.53 1.59 16.96
C THR A 384 21.48 1.04 18.39
N CYS A 385 22.41 0.15 18.74
CA CYS A 385 22.48 -0.41 20.10
C CYS A 385 22.98 0.60 21.17
N GLU A 386 23.53 1.73 20.74
CA GLU A 386 23.97 2.81 21.63
C GLU A 386 22.81 3.66 22.16
N SER A 387 21.61 3.51 21.58
CA SER A 387 20.38 4.18 22.03
C SER A 387 19.61 3.29 23.01
N ASP A 388 18.76 3.91 23.85
CA ASP A 388 17.80 3.18 24.68
C ASP A 388 16.66 2.57 23.85
N GLU A 389 16.30 3.20 22.72
CA GLU A 389 15.25 2.76 21.80
C GLU A 389 15.77 1.84 20.68
N ARG A 390 16.72 0.96 21.01
CA ARG A 390 17.47 0.08 20.07
C ARG A 390 16.59 -0.49 18.96
N PHE A 391 17.06 -0.42 17.71
CA PHE A 391 16.45 -1.01 16.50
C PHE A 391 15.12 -0.40 16.02
N SER A 392 14.51 0.48 16.80
CA SER A 392 13.27 1.15 16.39
C SER A 392 13.54 2.25 15.37
N TYR A 393 12.53 2.63 14.60
CA TYR A 393 12.61 3.74 13.65
C TYR A 393 12.70 5.07 14.40
N ALA A 394 13.71 5.87 14.08
CA ALA A 394 13.92 7.21 14.61
C ALA A 394 13.37 8.30 13.69
N ALA A 395 13.48 8.10 12.37
CA ALA A 395 12.99 9.06 11.38
C ALA A 395 12.75 8.40 10.02
N ILE A 396 11.87 9.02 9.22
CA ILE A 396 11.76 8.71 7.80
C ILE A 396 11.88 10.00 6.99
N ASN A 397 12.74 9.99 5.98
CA ASN A 397 13.11 11.16 5.19
C ASN A 397 13.62 12.32 6.05
N GLY A 398 14.40 11.99 7.09
CA GLY A 398 14.95 12.96 8.04
C GLY A 398 13.92 13.58 8.99
N LYS A 399 12.67 13.12 8.98
CA LYS A 399 11.62 13.59 9.89
C LYS A 399 11.31 12.53 10.94
N SER A 400 11.44 12.91 12.22
CA SER A 400 11.09 12.07 13.37
C SER A 400 9.59 12.09 13.70
N GLN A 401 8.81 12.93 13.01
CA GLN A 401 7.35 12.93 13.11
C GLN A 401 6.72 12.77 11.72
N VAL A 402 5.62 12.03 11.69
CA VAL A 402 4.74 11.92 10.55
C VAL A 402 4.04 13.25 10.33
N ASN A 403 3.85 13.64 9.06
CA ASN A 403 3.17 14.90 8.75
C ASN A 403 1.74 14.87 9.33
N LYS A 404 1.39 15.90 10.11
CA LYS A 404 0.08 16.07 10.73
C LYS A 404 -1.07 16.08 9.70
N ASP A 405 -0.81 16.50 8.46
CA ASP A 405 -1.80 16.46 7.38
C ASP A 405 -2.32 15.04 7.09
N PHE A 406 -1.52 14.01 7.39
CA PHE A 406 -1.93 12.61 7.21
C PHE A 406 -2.82 12.13 8.35
N TYR A 407 -2.64 12.64 9.56
CA TYR A 407 -3.38 12.25 10.77
C TYR A 407 -3.70 13.51 11.62
N PRO A 408 -4.71 14.31 11.22
CA PRO A 408 -4.95 15.63 11.81
C PRO A 408 -5.37 15.59 13.30
N ASN A 409 -6.03 14.49 13.70
CA ASN A 409 -6.49 14.26 15.08
C ASN A 409 -5.38 13.69 15.99
N ALA A 410 -4.20 13.38 15.46
CA ALA A 410 -3.11 12.81 16.23
C ALA A 410 -2.44 13.86 17.13
N SER A 411 -2.10 13.46 18.36
CA SER A 411 -1.20 14.25 19.21
C SER A 411 0.23 14.26 18.67
N SER A 412 1.04 15.23 19.10
CA SER A 412 2.46 15.30 18.72
C SER A 412 3.24 14.03 19.07
N ASP A 413 2.93 13.42 20.21
CA ASP A 413 3.55 12.17 20.64
C ASP A 413 3.15 10.99 19.75
N GLN A 414 1.87 10.91 19.40
CA GLN A 414 1.37 9.84 18.55
C GLN A 414 1.84 9.96 17.09
N LEU A 415 2.21 11.16 16.64
CA LEU A 415 2.83 11.40 15.32
C LEU A 415 4.31 11.03 15.28
N LYS A 416 4.96 10.75 16.41
CA LYS A 416 6.36 10.29 16.41
C LYS A 416 6.50 9.02 15.58
N VAL A 417 7.51 9.01 14.72
CA VAL A 417 7.99 7.80 14.07
C VAL A 417 8.55 6.89 15.17
N ARG A 418 7.97 5.71 15.32
CA ARG A 418 8.31 4.74 16.37
C ARG A 418 7.95 3.33 15.95
N GLY A 419 8.43 2.36 16.72
CA GLY A 419 8.22 0.94 16.45
C GLY A 419 9.33 0.33 15.60
N TYR A 420 9.24 -0.98 15.40
CA TYR A 420 10.30 -1.83 14.87
C TYR A 420 9.98 -2.28 13.45
N GLY A 421 11.01 -2.67 12.71
CA GLY A 421 10.87 -3.42 11.46
C GLY A 421 10.93 -4.93 11.72
N TYR A 422 12.12 -5.51 11.55
CA TYR A 422 12.35 -6.96 11.65
C TYR A 422 13.27 -7.36 12.83
N GLN A 423 13.80 -6.38 13.55
CA GLN A 423 14.70 -6.57 14.69
C GLN A 423 14.08 -5.90 15.92
N TYR A 424 14.11 -6.62 17.04
CA TYR A 424 13.52 -6.23 18.32
C TYR A 424 14.58 -6.35 19.43
N PRO A 425 14.33 -5.79 20.62
CA PRO A 425 15.19 -6.01 21.78
C PRO A 425 15.19 -7.48 22.20
N GLY A 426 16.38 -8.09 22.24
CA GLY A 426 16.61 -9.43 22.77
C GLY A 426 16.71 -9.48 24.31
N ALA A 427 17.06 -10.65 24.84
CA ALA A 427 17.29 -10.84 26.27
C ALA A 427 18.44 -9.93 26.75
N LYS A 428 18.30 -9.30 27.92
CA LYS A 428 19.38 -8.47 28.51
C LYS A 428 20.42 -9.30 29.27
N HIS A 429 20.00 -10.41 29.85
CA HIS A 429 20.84 -11.30 30.65
C HIS A 429 20.50 -12.75 30.36
N LEU A 430 21.53 -13.57 30.19
CA LEU A 430 21.39 -15.02 30.05
C LEU A 430 21.80 -15.70 31.35
N LYS A 431 21.09 -16.76 31.71
CA LYS A 431 21.44 -17.64 32.83
C LYS A 431 21.90 -18.98 32.29
N ALA A 432 22.93 -19.57 32.88
CA ALA A 432 23.31 -20.94 32.57
C ALA A 432 22.12 -21.88 32.82
N CYS A 433 21.95 -22.86 31.93
CA CYS A 433 20.85 -23.83 31.96
C CYS A 433 19.44 -23.24 31.85
N SER A 434 19.27 -21.95 31.56
CA SER A 434 17.97 -21.40 31.22
C SER A 434 17.69 -21.59 29.73
N ALA A 435 16.61 -22.28 29.41
CA ALA A 435 15.96 -22.10 28.12
C ALA A 435 15.20 -20.78 28.19
N ASN A 436 15.90 -19.66 27.95
CA ASN A 436 15.32 -18.32 28.05
C ASN A 436 14.36 -18.07 26.88
N ASN A 437 13.21 -18.74 26.93
CA ASN A 437 12.14 -18.67 25.96
C ASN A 437 11.09 -17.62 26.35
N THR A 438 11.27 -16.95 27.49
CA THR A 438 10.33 -15.93 27.93
C THR A 438 10.37 -14.72 27.00
N PRO A 439 9.21 -14.22 26.55
CA PRO A 439 9.12 -13.00 25.76
C PRO A 439 9.80 -11.82 26.45
N SER A 440 10.70 -11.11 25.74
CA SER A 440 11.33 -9.89 26.25
C SER A 440 10.32 -8.76 26.51
N ALA A 441 9.18 -8.77 25.81
CA ALA A 441 8.04 -7.90 26.08
C ALA A 441 6.72 -8.61 25.72
N LYS A 442 5.61 -8.21 26.32
CA LYS A 442 4.28 -8.73 25.94
C LYS A 442 3.72 -8.09 24.66
N LYS A 443 4.24 -6.92 24.28
CA LYS A 443 3.74 -6.10 23.18
C LYS A 443 4.90 -5.33 22.55
N TYR A 444 4.87 -5.21 21.23
CA TYR A 444 5.72 -4.30 20.46
C TYR A 444 4.85 -3.45 19.51
N GLU A 445 5.44 -2.43 18.92
CA GLU A 445 4.86 -1.72 17.78
C GLU A 445 5.65 -2.06 16.51
N TYR A 446 4.97 -2.53 15.47
CA TYR A 446 5.53 -2.70 14.14
C TYR A 446 5.28 -1.44 13.31
N PHE A 447 6.33 -0.85 12.73
CA PHE A 447 6.18 0.35 11.92
C PHE A 447 5.94 0.01 10.46
N VAL A 448 4.72 0.26 9.98
CA VAL A 448 4.33 0.09 8.58
C VAL A 448 4.83 1.30 7.78
N SER A 449 6.08 1.23 7.31
CA SER A 449 6.77 2.34 6.64
C SER A 449 6.03 2.86 5.39
N SER A 450 5.34 1.98 4.67
CA SER A 450 4.53 2.31 3.48
C SER A 450 3.36 3.23 3.78
N PHE A 451 2.81 3.19 5.00
CA PHE A 451 1.66 4.03 5.42
C PHE A 451 2.00 5.00 6.55
N ARG A 452 3.26 5.00 7.02
CA ARG A 452 3.75 5.86 8.10
C ARG A 452 2.92 5.73 9.37
N MET A 453 2.59 4.50 9.77
CA MET A 453 1.85 4.22 10.99
C MET A 453 2.51 3.09 11.79
N ALA A 454 2.38 3.16 13.12
CA ALA A 454 2.76 2.09 14.02
C ALA A 454 1.53 1.21 14.31
N VAL A 455 1.67 -0.11 14.16
CA VAL A 455 0.63 -1.10 14.44
C VAL A 455 1.09 -1.99 15.59
N PRO A 456 0.34 -2.11 16.68
CA PRO A 456 0.74 -2.95 17.79
C PRO A 456 0.70 -4.43 17.43
N ILE A 457 1.69 -5.18 17.93
CA ILE A 457 1.75 -6.63 17.87
C ILE A 457 1.83 -7.18 19.30
N THR A 458 1.05 -8.21 19.60
CA THR A 458 0.93 -8.78 20.95
C THR A 458 1.36 -10.23 20.96
N TYR A 459 2.02 -10.65 22.03
CA TYR A 459 2.38 -12.04 22.25
C TYR A 459 1.14 -12.93 22.21
N ASP A 460 1.23 -14.05 21.50
CA ASP A 460 0.19 -15.07 21.34
C ASP A 460 0.61 -16.38 22.04
N ARG A 461 1.71 -16.98 21.59
CA ARG A 461 2.18 -18.29 22.07
C ARG A 461 3.64 -18.56 21.77
N ASP A 462 4.21 -19.58 22.38
CA ASP A 462 5.52 -20.10 22.00
C ASP A 462 5.43 -21.04 20.79
N VAL A 463 6.45 -21.03 19.95
CA VAL A 463 6.55 -21.83 18.73
C VAL A 463 7.98 -22.32 18.55
N THR A 464 8.16 -23.46 17.87
CA THR A 464 9.49 -23.95 17.48
C THR A 464 9.55 -24.10 15.97
N ILE A 465 10.51 -23.43 15.34
CA ILE A 465 10.70 -23.48 13.88
C ILE A 465 12.13 -23.88 13.60
N ALA A 466 12.32 -24.88 12.74
CA ALA A 466 13.65 -25.46 12.45
C ALA A 466 14.44 -25.85 13.72
N GLY A 467 13.74 -26.22 14.80
CA GLY A 467 14.35 -26.56 16.10
C GLY A 467 14.84 -25.37 16.93
N ILE A 468 14.42 -24.14 16.58
CA ILE A 468 14.69 -22.91 17.33
C ILE A 468 13.40 -22.47 18.05
N PRO A 469 13.40 -22.36 19.39
CA PRO A 469 12.26 -21.82 20.13
C PRO A 469 12.14 -20.31 19.91
N MET A 470 10.92 -19.83 19.72
CA MET A 470 10.60 -18.44 19.41
C MET A 470 9.27 -18.05 20.08
N ASN A 471 9.03 -16.75 20.20
CA ASN A 471 7.76 -16.21 20.66
C ASN A 471 6.94 -15.69 19.48
N ARG A 472 5.70 -16.16 19.34
CA ARG A 472 4.73 -15.72 18.35
C ARG A 472 4.10 -14.41 18.82
N TYR A 473 4.14 -13.40 17.96
CA TYR A 473 3.36 -12.18 18.09
C TYR A 473 2.41 -12.07 16.91
N VAL A 474 1.24 -11.49 17.14
CA VAL A 474 0.19 -11.31 16.12
C VAL A 474 -0.30 -9.87 16.11
N ILE A 475 -0.81 -9.42 14.95
CA ILE A 475 -1.69 -8.25 14.91
C ILE A 475 -3.05 -8.72 15.41
N SER A 476 -3.34 -8.47 16.69
CA SER A 476 -4.60 -8.87 17.34
C SER A 476 -5.72 -7.87 17.08
N GLU A 477 -6.94 -8.22 17.47
CA GLU A 477 -8.12 -7.35 17.40
C GLU A 477 -7.86 -5.95 18.01
N SER A 478 -7.11 -5.88 19.12
CA SER A 478 -6.72 -4.61 19.77
C SER A 478 -5.98 -3.63 18.86
N ALA A 479 -5.35 -4.09 17.78
CA ALA A 479 -4.63 -3.25 16.84
C ALA A 479 -5.54 -2.51 15.85
N VAL A 480 -6.78 -2.99 15.70
CA VAL A 480 -7.78 -2.43 14.78
C VAL A 480 -9.00 -1.88 15.53
N GLU A 481 -8.88 -1.70 16.83
CA GLU A 481 -9.87 -0.96 17.64
C GLU A 481 -9.82 0.54 17.33
N VAL A 482 -10.97 1.19 17.47
CA VAL A 482 -11.11 2.63 17.20
C VAL A 482 -10.18 3.43 18.11
N ASN A 483 -9.32 4.22 17.48
CA ASN A 483 -8.33 5.06 18.17
C ASN A 483 -8.44 6.55 17.79
N ASN A 484 -9.44 6.91 16.98
CA ASN A 484 -9.71 8.27 16.50
C ASN A 484 -8.53 8.95 15.78
N MET A 485 -7.60 8.15 15.27
CA MET A 485 -6.40 8.62 14.58
C MET A 485 -6.20 7.94 13.24
N THR A 486 -5.84 6.66 13.31
CA THR A 486 -5.63 5.80 12.15
C THR A 486 -6.83 4.90 11.95
N VAL A 487 -7.58 4.59 13.01
CA VAL A 487 -8.76 3.74 12.97
C VAL A 487 -9.96 4.54 13.47
N PHE A 488 -10.90 4.81 12.56
CA PHE A 488 -12.17 5.49 12.84
C PHE A 488 -13.37 4.54 12.78
N THR A 489 -13.21 3.43 12.07
CA THR A 489 -14.15 2.31 11.99
C THR A 489 -13.36 1.07 12.35
N LYS A 490 -13.88 0.25 13.26
CA LYS A 490 -13.18 -0.94 13.72
C LYS A 490 -12.81 -1.84 12.54
N GLY A 491 -11.56 -2.30 12.49
CA GLY A 491 -11.02 -3.10 11.38
C GLY A 491 -10.37 -2.29 10.24
N ILE A 492 -10.54 -0.97 10.20
CA ILE A 492 -10.14 -0.13 9.06
C ILE A 492 -9.10 0.93 9.44
N PHE A 493 -7.95 0.89 8.76
CA PHE A 493 -6.94 1.92 8.81
C PHE A 493 -7.17 2.99 7.72
N ASP A 494 -7.37 4.24 8.12
CA ASP A 494 -7.47 5.40 7.24
C ASP A 494 -6.09 5.82 6.72
N VAL A 495 -5.80 5.36 5.49
CA VAL A 495 -4.62 5.76 4.71
C VAL A 495 -4.98 6.70 3.55
N SER A 496 -6.20 7.23 3.54
CA SER A 496 -6.77 7.93 2.40
C SER A 496 -6.01 9.23 2.09
N ARG A 497 -5.53 9.92 3.14
CA ARG A 497 -4.74 11.16 3.02
C ARG A 497 -3.34 10.88 2.46
N PHE A 498 -2.75 9.76 2.86
CA PHE A 498 -1.43 9.34 2.37
C PHE A 498 -1.49 8.93 0.89
N LEU A 499 -2.48 8.12 0.52
CA LEU A 499 -2.70 7.66 -0.85
C LEU A 499 -3.42 8.69 -1.74
N LYS A 500 -3.80 9.85 -1.19
CA LYS A 500 -4.47 10.96 -1.89
C LYS A 500 -5.73 10.53 -2.65
N GLY A 501 -6.49 9.61 -2.07
CA GLY A 501 -7.72 9.07 -2.65
C GLY A 501 -8.55 8.36 -1.58
N PRO A 502 -9.81 8.01 -1.87
CA PRO A 502 -10.70 7.29 -0.94
C PRO A 502 -10.32 5.80 -0.85
N ILE A 503 -9.06 5.53 -0.48
CA ILE A 503 -8.46 4.21 -0.33
C ILE A 503 -8.11 4.00 1.14
N TYR A 504 -8.45 2.84 1.67
CA TYR A 504 -8.35 2.46 3.07
C TYR A 504 -7.64 1.12 3.20
N ALA A 505 -6.89 0.91 4.27
CA ALA A 505 -6.23 -0.37 4.54
C ALA A 505 -7.02 -1.15 5.59
N SER A 506 -6.96 -2.47 5.54
CA SER A 506 -7.49 -3.37 6.56
C SER A 506 -6.63 -4.62 6.65
N LEU A 507 -6.94 -5.51 7.59
CA LEU A 507 -6.52 -6.90 7.45
C LEU A 507 -7.37 -7.58 6.36
N PRO A 508 -6.87 -8.63 5.68
CA PRO A 508 -7.61 -9.27 4.60
C PRO A 508 -8.93 -9.87 5.06
N GLY A 509 -9.93 -9.86 4.17
CA GLY A 509 -11.29 -10.28 4.50
C GLY A 509 -12.00 -9.40 5.53
N PHE A 510 -11.42 -8.23 5.87
CA PHE A 510 -11.84 -7.39 6.99
C PHE A 510 -11.73 -8.10 8.35
N LEU A 511 -10.67 -8.89 8.56
CA LEU A 511 -10.42 -9.57 9.83
C LEU A 511 -10.49 -8.60 11.03
N TYR A 512 -11.28 -8.97 12.03
CA TYR A 512 -11.64 -8.18 13.23
C TYR A 512 -12.44 -6.89 12.98
N GLY A 513 -12.91 -6.67 11.75
CA GLY A 513 -13.82 -5.59 11.40
C GLY A 513 -15.28 -5.89 11.75
N GLU A 514 -16.11 -4.85 11.69
CA GLU A 514 -17.55 -4.95 11.89
C GLU A 514 -18.24 -5.81 10.81
N GLU A 515 -19.29 -6.54 11.18
CA GLU A 515 -20.03 -7.47 10.28
C GLU A 515 -20.45 -6.86 8.93
N PRO A 516 -20.98 -5.61 8.87
CA PRO A 516 -21.36 -5.00 7.60
C PRO A 516 -20.21 -4.81 6.61
N LEU A 517 -18.94 -4.89 7.02
CA LEU A 517 -17.81 -4.77 6.08
C LEU A 517 -17.69 -5.96 5.13
N PHE A 518 -18.06 -7.16 5.58
CA PHE A 518 -17.92 -8.39 4.81
C PHE A 518 -19.28 -9.00 4.41
N GLU A 519 -20.30 -8.93 5.28
CA GLU A 519 -21.64 -9.46 4.97
C GLU A 519 -22.30 -8.74 3.79
N ASP A 520 -22.12 -7.42 3.70
CA ASP A 520 -22.69 -6.65 2.61
C ASP A 520 -22.14 -7.06 1.23
N LEU A 521 -20.94 -7.64 1.20
CA LEU A 521 -20.28 -8.17 0.01
C LEU A 521 -20.54 -9.66 -0.21
N GLY A 522 -21.31 -10.30 0.67
CA GLY A 522 -21.59 -11.74 0.63
C GLY A 522 -20.39 -12.61 1.04
N PHE A 523 -19.43 -12.05 1.78
CA PHE A 523 -18.30 -12.80 2.29
C PHE A 523 -18.65 -13.52 3.59
N PRO A 524 -18.06 -14.70 3.86
CA PRO A 524 -18.14 -15.31 5.17
C PRO A 524 -17.37 -14.49 6.20
N ALA A 525 -17.61 -14.75 7.48
CA ALA A 525 -16.80 -14.20 8.56
C ALA A 525 -15.31 -14.51 8.33
N PRO A 526 -14.40 -13.53 8.52
CA PRO A 526 -12.99 -13.68 8.17
C PRO A 526 -12.27 -14.69 9.07
N ASP A 527 -11.56 -15.63 8.44
CA ASP A 527 -10.78 -16.65 9.14
C ASP A 527 -9.41 -16.11 9.60
N VAL A 528 -9.16 -16.19 10.91
CA VAL A 528 -7.89 -15.79 11.55
C VAL A 528 -6.70 -16.59 11.01
N GLN A 529 -6.86 -17.88 10.67
CA GLN A 529 -5.77 -18.70 10.15
C GLN A 529 -5.36 -18.26 8.74
N LYS A 530 -6.35 -18.02 7.88
CA LYS A 530 -6.12 -17.53 6.51
C LYS A 530 -5.56 -16.11 6.48
N TYR A 531 -6.10 -15.20 7.29
CA TYR A 531 -5.85 -13.76 7.15
C TYR A 531 -5.00 -13.12 8.25
N GLY A 532 -4.72 -13.81 9.34
CA GLY A 532 -3.95 -13.28 10.47
C GLY A 532 -2.48 -13.01 10.14
N SER A 533 -1.95 -11.88 10.61
CA SER A 533 -0.51 -11.56 10.49
C SER A 533 0.25 -12.00 11.73
N TYR A 534 1.49 -12.45 11.56
CA TYR A 534 2.31 -12.89 12.67
C TYR A 534 3.81 -12.67 12.49
N PHE A 535 4.50 -12.64 13.63
CA PHE A 535 5.95 -12.51 13.77
C PHE A 535 6.43 -13.58 14.76
N SER A 536 7.54 -14.22 14.48
CA SER A 536 8.18 -15.19 15.38
C SER A 536 9.53 -14.65 15.70
N ILE A 537 9.66 -14.14 16.92
CA ILE A 537 10.85 -13.45 17.38
C ILE A 537 11.63 -14.43 18.25
N GLU A 538 12.90 -14.63 17.92
CA GLU A 538 13.79 -15.43 18.75
C GLU A 538 14.18 -14.58 19.99
N PRO A 539 13.93 -15.07 21.21
CA PRO A 539 13.97 -14.24 22.42
C PRO A 539 15.37 -13.74 22.80
N ILE A 540 16.43 -14.49 22.49
CA ILE A 540 17.79 -14.12 22.89
C ILE A 540 18.30 -12.97 22.02
N SER A 541 18.21 -13.12 20.69
CA SER A 541 18.70 -12.15 19.71
C SER A 541 17.71 -11.04 19.37
N GLY A 542 16.41 -11.26 19.60
CA GLY A 542 15.34 -10.36 19.18
C GLY A 542 15.10 -10.31 17.67
N ILE A 543 15.69 -11.24 16.89
CA ILE A 543 15.48 -11.30 15.43
C ILE A 543 14.13 -11.95 15.13
N ALA A 544 13.31 -11.33 14.26
CA ALA A 544 12.15 -12.00 13.69
C ALA A 544 12.61 -13.02 12.64
N MET A 545 12.63 -14.31 13.01
CA MET A 545 13.11 -15.40 12.14
C MET A 545 12.02 -16.02 11.26
N GLN A 546 10.75 -15.76 11.55
CA GLN A 546 9.67 -16.01 10.61
C GLN A 546 8.61 -14.93 10.74
N LEU A 547 8.11 -14.47 9.60
CA LEU A 547 7.18 -13.36 9.44
C LEU A 547 6.15 -13.71 8.36
N LYS A 548 4.87 -13.44 8.64
CA LYS A 548 3.83 -13.31 7.62
C LYS A 548 3.05 -12.04 7.87
N LEU A 549 3.23 -11.06 7.01
CA LEU A 549 2.52 -9.79 7.03
C LEU A 549 1.43 -9.78 5.98
N ARG A 550 0.20 -9.48 6.38
CA ARG A 550 -0.97 -9.49 5.51
C ARG A 550 -1.76 -8.21 5.65
N PHE A 551 -1.93 -7.50 4.54
CA PHE A 551 -2.71 -6.25 4.48
C PHE A 551 -3.57 -6.22 3.22
N GLN A 552 -4.74 -5.60 3.33
CA GLN A 552 -5.70 -5.41 2.25
C GLN A 552 -5.89 -3.92 1.98
N LEU A 553 -6.05 -3.58 0.70
CA LEU A 553 -6.47 -2.25 0.25
C LEU A 553 -7.90 -2.29 -0.23
N ASN A 554 -8.67 -1.27 0.17
CA ASN A 554 -10.09 -1.14 -0.08
C ASN A 554 -10.38 0.24 -0.68
N GLY A 555 -11.24 0.31 -1.68
CA GLY A 555 -11.70 1.57 -2.27
C GLY A 555 -13.11 1.92 -1.82
N LYS A 556 -13.40 3.22 -1.73
CA LYS A 556 -14.73 3.74 -1.42
C LYS A 556 -15.24 4.61 -2.57
N ILE A 557 -16.45 4.33 -3.06
CA ILE A 557 -17.11 5.13 -4.10
C ILE A 557 -17.92 6.23 -3.43
N ILE A 558 -17.57 7.49 -3.70
CA ILE A 558 -18.22 8.66 -3.11
C ILE A 558 -19.25 9.24 -4.11
N PRO A 559 -20.56 9.30 -3.79
CA PRO A 559 -21.62 9.70 -4.74
C PRO A 559 -21.43 11.03 -5.46
N ASN A 560 -20.97 12.07 -4.76
CA ASN A 560 -20.77 13.41 -5.33
C ASN A 560 -19.30 13.71 -5.61
N SER A 561 -18.45 12.68 -5.69
CA SER A 561 -17.03 12.81 -6.03
C SER A 561 -16.61 11.77 -7.06
N SER A 562 -16.63 10.48 -6.72
CA SER A 562 -16.32 9.39 -7.65
C SER A 562 -17.42 9.14 -8.68
N LEU A 563 -18.63 9.62 -8.42
CA LEU A 563 -19.76 9.59 -9.36
C LEU A 563 -20.20 11.03 -9.67
N SER A 564 -20.78 11.22 -10.84
CA SER A 564 -21.37 12.50 -11.23
C SER A 564 -22.88 12.46 -10.94
N PRO A 565 -23.44 13.49 -10.27
CA PRO A 565 -24.87 13.54 -9.93
C PRO A 565 -25.78 13.70 -11.16
N TYR A 566 -25.21 14.04 -12.31
CA TYR A 566 -25.93 14.15 -13.59
C TYR A 566 -25.63 12.98 -14.55
N TYR A 567 -24.78 12.04 -14.12
CA TYR A 567 -24.53 10.75 -14.77
C TYR A 567 -25.27 9.53 -14.14
N PRO A 568 -26.35 9.65 -13.33
CA PRO A 568 -26.94 8.50 -12.66
C PRO A 568 -27.76 7.62 -13.62
N GLU A 569 -28.28 8.20 -14.71
CA GLU A 569 -29.01 7.47 -15.77
C GLU A 569 -28.13 6.43 -16.46
N THR A 570 -26.81 6.63 -16.42
CA THR A 570 -25.83 5.82 -17.14
C THR A 570 -24.82 5.15 -16.23
N LYS A 571 -24.79 5.45 -14.91
CA LYS A 571 -24.19 4.62 -13.86
C LYS A 571 -25.13 4.57 -12.67
N ASN A 572 -25.67 3.39 -12.42
CA ASN A 572 -26.64 3.15 -11.38
C ASN A 572 -25.99 2.31 -10.27
N VAL A 573 -24.90 2.82 -9.71
CA VAL A 573 -24.16 2.15 -8.62
C VAL A 573 -24.93 2.37 -7.32
N SER A 574 -25.40 1.29 -6.69
CA SER A 574 -26.08 1.34 -5.39
C SER A 574 -25.11 1.20 -4.21
N PHE A 575 -23.99 0.49 -4.42
CA PHE A 575 -22.97 0.22 -3.41
C PHE A 575 -22.00 1.41 -3.28
N THR A 576 -22.52 2.52 -2.78
CA THR A 576 -21.76 3.75 -2.53
C THR A 576 -21.54 3.97 -1.04
N ASP A 577 -20.52 4.75 -0.70
CA ASP A 577 -20.12 5.04 0.68
C ASP A 577 -19.80 3.79 1.53
N LYS A 578 -19.52 2.66 0.87
CA LYS A 578 -19.06 1.41 1.48
C LYS A 578 -17.69 1.02 0.94
N LEU A 579 -16.96 0.22 1.71
CA LEU A 579 -15.64 -0.28 1.34
C LEU A 579 -15.77 -1.48 0.41
N ILE A 580 -15.06 -1.43 -0.71
CA ILE A 580 -14.95 -2.53 -1.67
C ILE A 580 -13.47 -2.93 -1.71
N PRO A 581 -13.13 -4.17 -1.34
CA PRO A 581 -11.74 -4.60 -1.33
C PRO A 581 -11.22 -4.73 -2.76
N ILE A 582 -9.95 -4.36 -2.95
CA ILE A 582 -9.29 -4.27 -4.26
C ILE A 582 -8.29 -5.41 -4.40
N LEU A 583 -7.38 -5.49 -3.43
CA LEU A 583 -6.33 -6.50 -3.38
C LEU A 583 -5.87 -6.69 -1.94
N TRP A 584 -5.23 -7.81 -1.67
CA TRP A 584 -4.46 -8.00 -0.45
C TRP A 584 -3.13 -8.68 -0.75
N THR A 585 -2.13 -8.42 0.10
CA THR A 585 -0.79 -8.96 -0.05
C THR A 585 -0.40 -9.79 1.15
N GLU A 586 0.44 -10.79 0.93
CA GLU A 586 1.14 -11.53 1.98
C GLU A 586 2.65 -11.40 1.74
N THR A 587 3.36 -10.79 2.67
CA THR A 587 4.82 -10.79 2.70
C THR A 587 5.29 -11.84 3.68
N GLU A 588 5.99 -12.86 3.18
CA GLU A 588 6.53 -13.97 3.94
C GLU A 588 8.07 -13.93 3.92
N ALA A 589 8.66 -13.96 5.11
CA ALA A 589 10.08 -14.19 5.30
C ALA A 589 10.27 -15.28 6.34
N SER A 590 11.17 -16.23 6.08
CA SER A 590 11.49 -17.30 7.01
C SER A 590 12.98 -17.62 6.95
N ILE A 591 13.57 -17.90 8.09
CA ILE A 591 14.94 -18.39 8.19
C ILE A 591 15.11 -19.69 7.39
N ASP A 592 16.12 -19.75 6.55
CA ASP A 592 16.45 -20.94 5.79
C ASP A 592 17.11 -22.01 6.68
N ALA A 593 17.11 -23.26 6.22
CA ALA A 593 17.64 -24.39 6.99
C ALA A 593 19.13 -24.26 7.34
N VAL A 594 19.94 -23.64 6.48
CA VAL A 594 21.39 -23.49 6.70
C VAL A 594 21.64 -22.47 7.80
N THR A 595 21.02 -21.29 7.68
CA THR A 595 21.12 -20.22 8.68
C THR A 595 20.51 -20.63 10.02
N ALA A 596 19.39 -21.38 10.01
CA ALA A 596 18.81 -21.94 11.22
C ALA A 596 19.73 -22.94 11.90
N LYS A 597 20.39 -23.82 11.14
CA LYS A 597 21.38 -24.77 11.68
C LYS A 597 22.58 -24.06 12.28
N GLU A 598 23.08 -23.03 11.61
CA GLU A 598 24.19 -22.21 12.09
C GLU A 598 23.82 -21.50 13.41
N PHE A 599 22.67 -20.82 13.45
CA PHE A 599 22.17 -20.15 14.66
C PHE A 599 22.01 -21.14 15.82
N ARG A 600 21.35 -22.28 15.57
CA ARG A 600 21.16 -23.33 16.57
C ARG A 600 22.47 -23.85 17.11
N SER A 601 23.49 -24.05 16.27
CA SER A 601 24.79 -24.54 16.71
C SER A 601 25.56 -23.50 17.52
N LYS A 602 25.63 -22.26 17.03
CA LYS A 602 26.45 -21.19 17.60
C LYS A 602 25.87 -20.55 18.87
N VAL A 603 24.54 -20.49 18.98
CA VAL A 603 23.86 -19.86 20.11
C VAL A 603 23.32 -20.94 21.06
N LEU A 604 22.33 -21.72 20.62
CA LEU A 604 21.64 -22.69 21.49
C LEU A 604 22.55 -23.86 21.87
N GLY A 605 23.38 -24.35 20.94
CA GLY A 605 24.34 -25.43 21.17
C GLY A 605 25.41 -25.04 22.18
N SER A 606 25.97 -23.83 22.05
CA SER A 606 26.91 -23.28 23.03
C SER A 606 26.28 -23.16 24.42
N LEU A 607 25.06 -22.65 24.54
CA LEU A 607 24.36 -22.57 25.83
C LEU A 607 24.10 -23.95 26.45
N ARG A 608 23.71 -24.94 25.64
CA ARG A 608 23.52 -26.33 26.10
C ARG A 608 24.84 -26.96 26.57
N CYS A 609 25.93 -26.77 25.82
CA CYS A 609 27.25 -27.26 26.20
C CYS A 609 27.72 -26.63 27.53
N LEU A 610 27.57 -25.31 27.66
CA LEU A 610 27.88 -24.58 28.88
C LEU A 610 27.05 -25.04 30.07
N CYS A 611 25.76 -25.31 29.86
CA CYS A 611 24.90 -25.91 30.89
C CYS A 611 25.39 -27.31 31.29
N GLY A 612 25.74 -28.15 30.32
CA GLY A 612 26.31 -29.47 30.57
C GLY A 612 27.59 -29.41 31.42
N LEU A 613 28.51 -28.49 31.10
CA LEU A 613 29.74 -28.27 31.88
C LEU A 613 29.45 -27.71 33.28
N PHE A 614 28.51 -26.75 33.39
CA PHE A 614 28.08 -26.18 34.65
C PHE A 614 27.52 -27.22 35.63
N VAL A 615 26.82 -28.24 35.11
CA VAL A 615 26.28 -29.33 35.94
C VAL A 615 27.30 -30.45 36.14
N ALA A 616 27.99 -30.91 35.09
CA ALA A 616 28.86 -32.07 35.16
C ALA A 616 30.12 -31.82 36.01
N LEU A 617 30.76 -30.66 35.89
CA LEU A 617 32.02 -30.37 36.61
C LEU A 617 31.82 -30.38 38.15
N PRO A 618 30.79 -29.74 38.72
CA PRO A 618 30.53 -29.83 40.16
C PRO A 618 30.12 -31.22 40.63
N VAL A 619 29.38 -31.99 39.83
CA VAL A 619 29.03 -33.37 40.19
C VAL A 619 30.27 -34.25 40.26
N ILE A 620 31.13 -34.21 39.23
CA ILE A 620 32.40 -34.97 39.22
C ILE A 620 33.30 -34.50 40.37
N GLY A 621 33.38 -33.18 40.58
CA GLY A 621 34.16 -32.60 41.67
C GLY A 621 33.67 -33.03 43.04
N GLY A 622 32.35 -33.07 43.26
CA GLY A 622 31.75 -33.56 44.51
C GLY A 622 32.08 -35.03 44.80
N ILE A 623 32.04 -35.88 43.77
CA ILE A 623 32.45 -37.29 43.88
C ILE A 623 33.93 -37.38 44.29
N PHE A 624 34.80 -36.57 43.70
CA PHE A 624 36.23 -36.55 44.04
C PHE A 624 36.50 -36.05 45.45
N VAL A 625 35.75 -35.04 45.92
CA VAL A 625 35.82 -34.58 47.32
C VAL A 625 35.44 -35.73 48.27
N ILE A 626 34.32 -36.42 48.02
CA ILE A 626 33.87 -37.54 48.86
C ILE A 626 34.93 -38.66 48.88
N MET A 627 35.43 -39.08 47.72
CA MET A 627 36.48 -40.10 47.64
C MET A 627 37.78 -39.66 48.33
N GLY A 628 38.16 -38.39 48.17
CA GLY A 628 39.34 -37.79 48.80
C GLY A 628 39.26 -37.82 50.32
N VAL A 629 38.13 -37.39 50.89
CA VAL A 629 37.87 -37.45 52.34
C VAL A 629 37.95 -38.89 52.86
N VAL A 630 37.31 -39.84 52.17
CA VAL A 630 37.35 -41.26 52.56
C VAL A 630 38.79 -41.80 52.60
N LEU A 631 39.60 -41.50 51.57
CA LEU A 631 41.01 -41.94 51.52
C LEU A 631 41.89 -41.30 52.60
N ILE A 632 41.64 -40.03 52.94
CA ILE A 632 42.32 -39.34 54.05
C ILE A 632 41.99 -40.02 55.38
N VAL A 633 40.70 -40.28 55.65
CA VAL A 633 40.24 -40.95 56.88
C VAL A 633 40.81 -42.36 57.00
N LEU A 634 40.75 -43.17 55.92
CA LEU A 634 41.33 -44.51 55.89
C LEU A 634 42.85 -44.49 56.07
N GLY A 635 43.53 -43.49 55.50
CA GLY A 635 44.95 -43.26 55.68
C GLY A 635 45.32 -42.87 57.11
N ALA A 636 44.50 -42.06 57.79
CA ALA A 636 44.68 -41.64 59.18
C ALA A 636 44.53 -42.81 60.15
N ARG A 637 43.43 -43.58 60.03
CA ARG A 637 43.20 -44.78 60.84
C ARG A 637 44.34 -45.81 60.74
N LYS A 638 44.96 -45.95 59.56
CA LYS A 638 46.11 -46.86 59.37
C LYS A 638 47.39 -46.32 60.01
N THR A 639 47.57 -44.99 60.10
CA THR A 639 48.74 -44.39 60.76
C THR A 639 48.61 -44.53 62.27
N GLU A 640 47.43 -44.25 62.80
CA GLU A 640 47.07 -44.37 64.22
C GLU A 640 47.18 -45.82 64.74
N LYS A 641 46.81 -46.81 63.90
CA LYS A 641 47.00 -48.24 64.22
C LYS A 641 48.47 -48.66 64.24
N TYR A 642 49.34 -48.00 63.45
CA TYR A 642 50.78 -48.28 63.40
C TYR A 642 51.52 -47.62 64.58
N GLU A 643 51.10 -46.43 65.00
CA GLU A 643 51.61 -45.73 66.19
C GLU A 643 51.19 -46.39 67.52
N ARG A 644 50.12 -47.20 67.54
CA ARG A 644 49.77 -48.04 68.71
C ARG A 644 50.48 -49.40 68.74
N LEU A 645 51.21 -49.76 67.68
CA LEU A 645 51.94 -51.03 67.54
C LEU A 645 53.47 -50.86 67.71
N ILE A 646 53.93 -49.62 67.85
CA ILE A 646 55.27 -49.20 68.28
C ILE A 646 55.11 -48.71 69.71
#